data_AF-A0A183V2W9-F1
#
_entry.id   AF-A0A183V2W9-F1
#
_cell.length_a   1.000
_cell.length_b   1.000
_cell.length_c   1.000
_cell.angle_alpha   90.00
_cell.angle_beta   90.00
_cell.angle_gamma   90.00
#
_symmetry.space_group_name_H-M   'P 1'
#
loop_
_entity.id
_entity.type
_entity.pdbx_description
1 polymer ?
#
loop_
_entity_poly.entity_id
_entity_poly.type
_entity_poly.pdbx_seq_one_letter_code
_entity_poly.pdbx_strand_id
1 'polypeptide(L)'
;MTSIEGLLCEVTPLLESQMALKCAEELFFGESLLLCDHSNEAPSTSGRHSRHSESHRHSESHRHSESHHSKDHKKGKKDKGHHSKDDLGRNKQDGLQNAIASAKETVRKALAEGSSLSSAANVSQNVLDELVKMKEENALIRKELNELRTLFENLETGLLWTCSDAGFRCLGRRLLILGDGNLSFSVALACARPEAEITATVFEDEPSFELRYPSAAEMLIRLRSLFPRVKVLFGIDARNLPLRWMGRFDDIIWNFPHPGGKTNIRKSRELMRAVFESVSRIIRDGKFLVTLVRGQSGLDHEAIVKRRFLKRGRLPAHRLDSWQIAYLAAEWNFSIENVRQFDPRLFPLYSVSGYRNRDQVFHNSFEAELITFVLSPSLNTLKAVKLHEEEQYAVKEVECFHELRPYFKHDLSILYEETTALGHWESVFLNLVREACGSLVVAIEEVEHLRSFAPNGLPNRIYRLTWQAWRKPLSKALCNMLQEELRSLITSAVLQRKLKISDVCSSTKPNIETKTEKPSAGGEAADEDFDLFGSSDEEIDEEKERIKEERLKAYAAKKALKPAGVAKSSVILDIKPWDDETSMEEMEKFVRGIEKEGLVWGGGKLIPLAYGIKKLQIICVIEDDKVSVDDLIDHITEDGADYVQSVDIVAFNKI
;
A
#
# COMPACT_ATOMS: atom_id res chain seq x y z
N MET A 1 22.40 38.96 -24.90
CA MET A 1 21.36 38.07 -25.44
C MET A 1 22.07 36.95 -26.19
N THR A 2 22.25 35.80 -25.54
CA THR A 2 22.49 34.54 -26.23
C THR A 2 21.17 34.12 -26.91
N SER A 3 21.21 33.63 -28.14
CA SER A 3 20.00 33.18 -28.84
C SER A 3 19.56 31.80 -28.34
N ILE A 4 18.25 31.56 -28.38
CA ILE A 4 17.64 30.26 -28.00
C ILE A 4 18.18 29.12 -28.88
N GLU A 5 18.51 29.43 -30.13
CA GLU A 5 19.13 28.53 -31.11
C GLU A 5 20.49 27.99 -30.64
N GLY A 6 21.29 28.81 -29.93
CA GLY A 6 22.58 28.38 -29.39
C GLY A 6 22.43 27.29 -28.31
N LEU A 7 21.46 27.47 -27.41
CA LEU A 7 21.14 26.47 -26.38
C LEU A 7 20.56 25.18 -26.98
N LEU A 8 19.74 25.29 -28.04
CA LEU A 8 19.23 24.12 -28.75
C LEU A 8 20.36 23.28 -29.36
N CYS A 9 21.35 23.92 -30.00
CA CYS A 9 22.50 23.21 -30.60
C CYS A 9 23.39 22.46 -29.60
N GLU A 10 23.48 22.90 -28.34
CA GLU A 10 24.20 22.17 -27.29
C GLU A 10 23.36 21.05 -26.65
N VAL A 11 22.04 21.17 -26.64
CA VAL A 11 21.12 20.19 -26.06
C VAL A 11 20.85 19.00 -26.99
N THR A 12 20.81 19.19 -28.31
CA THR A 12 20.61 18.10 -29.29
C THR A 12 21.61 16.93 -29.14
N PRO A 13 22.95 17.13 -29.15
CA PRO A 13 23.89 16.01 -29.00
C PRO A 13 23.82 15.35 -27.61
N LEU A 14 23.34 16.07 -26.59
CA LEU A 14 23.12 15.54 -25.24
C LEU A 14 21.88 14.64 -25.18
N LEU A 15 20.83 14.97 -25.94
CA LEU A 15 19.66 14.10 -26.16
C LEU A 15 20.01 12.90 -27.03
N GLU A 16 20.74 13.08 -28.13
CA GLU A 16 21.15 11.99 -29.02
C GLU A 16 22.06 10.97 -28.31
N SER A 17 23.00 11.43 -27.47
CA SER A 17 23.83 10.54 -26.66
C SER A 17 23.06 9.83 -25.54
N GLN A 18 22.05 10.46 -24.93
CA GLN A 18 21.13 9.77 -24.00
C GLN A 18 20.20 8.77 -24.70
N MET A 19 19.73 9.07 -25.92
CA MET A 19 18.95 8.13 -26.72
C MET A 19 19.81 6.93 -27.16
N ALA A 20 21.05 7.18 -27.59
CA ALA A 20 22.02 6.13 -27.90
C ALA A 20 22.34 5.26 -26.66
N LEU A 21 22.48 5.86 -25.47
CA LEU A 21 22.64 5.13 -24.21
C LEU A 21 21.41 4.28 -23.86
N LYS A 22 20.19 4.80 -23.99
CA LYS A 22 18.96 4.01 -23.76
C LYS A 22 18.80 2.87 -24.75
N CYS A 23 18.99 3.13 -26.04
CA CYS A 23 18.97 2.08 -27.05
C CYS A 23 20.09 1.06 -26.81
N ALA A 24 21.26 1.47 -26.31
CA ALA A 24 22.32 0.55 -25.90
C ALA A 24 21.94 -0.26 -24.66
N GLU A 25 21.31 0.31 -23.64
CA GLU A 25 20.80 -0.43 -22.48
C GLU A 25 19.71 -1.43 -22.87
N GLU A 26 18.76 -1.05 -23.72
CA GLU A 26 17.72 -1.95 -24.24
C GLU A 26 18.31 -3.05 -25.15
N LEU A 27 19.40 -2.76 -25.89
CA LEU A 27 20.15 -3.76 -26.68
C LEU A 27 21.11 -4.64 -25.84
N PHE A 28 21.56 -4.21 -24.65
CA PHE A 28 22.47 -4.97 -23.78
C PHE A 28 21.76 -5.80 -22.71
N PHE A 29 20.56 -5.40 -22.29
CA PHE A 29 19.81 -6.07 -21.21
C PHE A 29 18.55 -6.82 -21.69
N GLY A 30 18.32 -6.88 -23.00
CA GLY A 30 17.37 -7.81 -23.63
C GLY A 30 18.00 -9.20 -23.87
N GLU A 31 17.55 -10.19 -23.11
CA GLU A 31 17.69 -11.65 -23.33
C GLU A 31 19.02 -12.19 -23.92
N SER A 32 20.00 -12.48 -23.04
CA SER A 32 20.73 -13.76 -23.12
C SER A 32 21.37 -14.15 -21.80
N LEU A 33 21.35 -15.44 -21.47
CA LEU A 33 22.25 -16.05 -20.48
C LEU A 33 23.63 -16.25 -21.12
N LEU A 34 24.68 -16.20 -20.30
CA LEU A 34 25.79 -17.16 -20.41
C LEU A 34 26.46 -17.35 -19.05
N LEU A 35 26.92 -18.57 -18.78
CA LEU A 35 27.64 -18.92 -17.56
C LEU A 35 29.14 -18.62 -17.72
N CYS A 36 29.84 -18.28 -16.64
CA CYS A 36 30.74 -19.23 -15.97
C CYS A 36 31.45 -18.65 -14.75
N ASP A 37 31.92 -19.56 -13.92
CA ASP A 37 32.57 -19.38 -12.62
C ASP A 37 33.78 -18.44 -12.61
N HIS A 38 34.07 -17.86 -11.43
CA HIS A 38 35.13 -18.44 -10.60
C HIS A 38 34.97 -18.12 -9.11
N SER A 39 35.40 -19.08 -8.29
CA SER A 39 35.36 -19.06 -6.83
C SER A 39 36.55 -18.30 -6.24
N ASN A 40 36.40 -17.76 -5.01
CA ASN A 40 37.05 -18.39 -3.85
C ASN A 40 36.64 -17.81 -2.47
N GLU A 41 36.62 -18.72 -1.49
CA GLU A 41 37.06 -18.58 -0.10
C GLU A 41 36.50 -17.45 0.81
N ALA A 42 35.61 -17.89 1.70
CA ALA A 42 35.64 -17.52 3.13
C ALA A 42 36.11 -18.77 3.93
N PRO A 43 36.32 -18.74 5.27
CA PRO A 43 36.21 -17.62 6.22
C PRO A 43 37.42 -17.45 7.17
N SER A 44 37.37 -16.46 8.06
CA SER A 44 38.13 -16.46 9.32
C SER A 44 37.32 -15.81 10.47
N THR A 45 37.77 -15.96 11.72
CA THR A 45 36.91 -15.95 12.91
C THR A 45 37.35 -14.99 14.03
N SER A 46 36.47 -14.81 15.02
CA SER A 46 36.63 -14.04 16.29
C SER A 46 36.59 -12.49 16.14
N GLY A 47 36.24 -11.71 17.18
CA GLY A 47 35.97 -12.06 18.58
C GLY A 47 35.10 -11.04 19.33
N ARG A 48 34.91 -11.25 20.65
CA ARG A 48 34.07 -10.43 21.56
C ARG A 48 34.78 -9.16 22.07
N HIS A 49 34.02 -8.34 22.82
CA HIS A 49 34.43 -7.22 23.71
C HIS A 49 34.61 -5.85 23.02
N SER A 50 34.29 -4.71 23.66
CA SER A 50 33.46 -4.44 24.86
C SER A 50 32.96 -2.99 24.83
N ARG A 51 31.98 -2.67 25.69
CA ARG A 51 31.59 -1.29 26.06
C ARG A 51 32.82 -0.51 26.56
N HIS A 52 32.91 0.77 26.24
CA HIS A 52 32.89 1.81 27.29
C HIS A 52 32.41 3.17 26.76
N SER A 53 31.88 3.97 27.67
CA SER A 53 31.57 5.40 27.51
C SER A 53 32.81 6.26 27.76
N GLU A 54 32.88 7.45 27.17
CA GLU A 54 32.73 8.69 27.94
C GLU A 54 32.57 9.95 27.08
N SER A 55 32.02 11.00 27.71
CA SER A 55 31.91 12.36 27.19
C SER A 55 33.10 13.20 27.63
N HIS A 56 33.45 14.26 26.90
CA HIS A 56 33.69 15.54 27.57
C HIS A 56 33.45 16.77 26.67
N ARG A 57 33.09 17.88 27.31
CA ARG A 57 32.96 19.22 26.72
C ARG A 57 34.25 20.04 26.94
N HIS A 58 34.22 21.28 26.43
CA HIS A 58 35.10 22.43 26.64
C HIS A 58 36.13 22.70 25.54
N SER A 59 36.45 23.92 25.11
CA SER A 59 35.81 25.27 25.02
C SER A 59 36.91 26.32 25.20
N GLU A 60 36.98 27.31 24.29
CA GLU A 60 37.72 28.59 24.48
C GLU A 60 39.27 28.49 24.63
N SER A 61 40.07 29.52 24.36
CA SER A 61 39.91 30.74 23.54
C SER A 61 41.30 31.36 23.24
N HIS A 62 41.38 32.29 22.26
CA HIS A 62 42.42 33.34 22.16
C HIS A 62 43.90 32.89 21.93
N ARG A 63 44.89 33.70 21.51
CA ARG A 63 44.96 35.06 20.88
C ARG A 63 46.37 35.27 20.26
N HIS A 64 46.47 36.00 19.13
CA HIS A 64 47.69 36.68 18.60
C HIS A 64 48.92 35.77 18.32
N SER A 65 50.03 36.20 17.68
CA SER A 65 50.44 37.50 17.08
C SER A 65 51.18 37.28 15.73
N GLU A 66 51.58 38.38 15.08
CA GLU A 66 51.95 38.50 13.67
C GLU A 66 53.41 38.12 13.29
N SER A 67 53.63 38.07 11.97
CA SER A 67 54.85 38.43 11.22
C SER A 67 55.95 37.38 10.98
N HIS A 68 56.30 37.20 9.70
CA HIS A 68 57.63 37.52 9.15
C HIS A 68 57.57 37.65 7.61
N HIS A 69 58.54 38.35 7.00
CA HIS A 69 58.57 38.74 5.58
C HIS A 69 59.63 37.97 4.75
N SER A 70 59.26 37.56 3.53
CA SER A 70 60.13 37.43 2.34
C SER A 70 59.18 37.35 1.11
N LYS A 71 59.31 38.03 -0.04
CA LYS A 71 60.46 38.37 -0.93
C LYS A 71 61.20 37.13 -1.45
N ASP A 72 61.47 36.97 -2.74
CA ASP A 72 61.12 37.75 -3.94
C ASP A 72 61.20 36.81 -5.17
N HIS A 73 60.41 37.04 -6.24
CA HIS A 73 60.88 36.98 -7.64
C HIS A 73 59.78 37.25 -8.68
N LYS A 74 60.16 37.89 -9.79
CA LYS A 74 59.31 38.22 -10.95
C LYS A 74 59.87 37.63 -12.25
N LYS A 75 58.98 37.01 -13.05
CA LYS A 75 58.89 37.05 -14.53
C LYS A 75 57.37 36.99 -14.81
N GLY A 76 56.77 37.72 -15.75
CA GLY A 76 57.26 38.17 -17.06
C GLY A 76 56.85 37.11 -18.09
N LYS A 77 55.93 37.34 -19.05
CA LYS A 77 55.50 38.61 -19.68
C LYS A 77 54.02 38.53 -20.14
N LYS A 78 53.44 39.69 -20.48
CA LYS A 78 52.04 39.90 -20.94
C LYS A 78 51.57 38.89 -22.00
N ASP A 79 50.26 38.58 -21.98
CA ASP A 79 49.44 38.79 -23.19
C ASP A 79 48.05 39.37 -22.86
N LYS A 80 47.25 39.72 -23.87
CA LYS A 80 46.03 40.56 -23.74
C LYS A 80 44.74 39.75 -23.65
N GLY A 81 43.86 40.11 -22.70
CA GLY A 81 42.46 39.67 -22.63
C GLY A 81 41.50 40.87 -22.53
N HIS A 82 40.26 40.74 -23.03
CA HIS A 82 39.25 41.80 -23.01
C HIS A 82 38.61 42.00 -21.63
N HIS A 83 38.15 43.23 -21.34
CA HIS A 83 37.34 43.54 -20.17
C HIS A 83 35.94 42.91 -20.24
N SER A 84 35.60 42.05 -19.27
CA SER A 84 34.22 41.85 -18.80
C SER A 84 33.84 42.96 -17.79
N LYS A 85 32.54 43.17 -17.57
CA LYS A 85 32.00 44.27 -16.73
C LYS A 85 31.66 43.81 -15.32
N ASP A 86 32.65 43.83 -14.41
CA ASP A 86 32.48 43.40 -13.02
C ASP A 86 32.57 44.55 -11.99
N ASP A 87 32.04 45.74 -12.34
CA ASP A 87 32.12 46.98 -11.54
C ASP A 87 30.81 47.40 -10.83
N LEU A 88 29.70 46.67 -11.03
CA LEU A 88 28.38 47.05 -10.49
C LEU A 88 28.07 46.48 -9.09
N GLY A 89 28.83 45.49 -8.61
CA GLY A 89 28.60 44.85 -7.31
C GLY A 89 29.19 45.61 -6.12
N ARG A 90 30.46 46.02 -6.21
CA ARG A 90 31.21 46.67 -5.09
C ARG A 90 30.61 48.00 -4.65
N ASN A 91 30.33 48.88 -5.62
CA ASN A 91 29.92 50.27 -5.36
C ASN A 91 28.73 50.45 -4.40
N LYS A 92 27.76 49.51 -4.35
CA LYS A 92 26.64 49.59 -3.38
C LYS A 92 27.05 49.24 -1.94
N GLN A 93 27.92 48.24 -1.77
CA GLN A 93 28.38 47.82 -0.45
C GLN A 93 29.38 48.84 0.14
N ASP A 94 30.26 49.37 -0.71
CA ASP A 94 31.12 50.50 -0.39
C ASP A 94 30.29 51.76 -0.07
N GLY A 95 29.23 52.04 -0.83
CA GLY A 95 28.31 53.16 -0.59
C GLY A 95 27.67 53.14 0.81
N LEU A 96 27.15 51.99 1.24
CA LEU A 96 26.57 51.85 2.58
C LEU A 96 27.62 52.00 3.70
N GLN A 97 28.82 51.43 3.52
CA GLN A 97 29.91 51.56 4.50
C GLN A 97 30.43 53.00 4.59
N ASN A 98 30.54 53.70 3.45
CA ASN A 98 30.95 55.11 3.38
C ASN A 98 29.89 56.04 3.99
N ALA A 99 28.60 55.79 3.78
CA ALA A 99 27.52 56.51 4.46
C ALA A 99 27.60 56.34 5.98
N ILE A 100 27.74 55.10 6.47
CA ILE A 100 27.89 54.79 7.90
C ILE A 100 29.17 55.41 8.49
N ALA A 101 30.27 55.49 7.72
CA ALA A 101 31.49 56.17 8.13
C ALA A 101 31.28 57.69 8.22
N SER A 102 30.66 58.31 7.21
CA SER A 102 30.36 59.74 7.16
C SER A 102 29.43 60.18 8.31
N ALA A 103 28.38 59.41 8.58
CA ALA A 103 27.47 59.65 9.70
C ALA A 103 28.20 59.59 11.06
N LYS A 104 29.05 58.56 11.27
CA LYS A 104 29.88 58.45 12.48
C LYS A 104 30.86 59.61 12.62
N GLU A 105 31.43 60.09 11.52
CA GLU A 105 32.37 61.21 11.55
C GLU A 105 31.67 62.55 11.82
N THR A 106 30.47 62.74 11.27
CA THR A 106 29.62 63.91 11.53
C THR A 106 29.20 63.96 13.00
N VAL A 107 28.80 62.83 13.58
CA VAL A 107 28.49 62.71 15.01
C VAL A 107 29.73 62.97 15.89
N ARG A 108 30.92 62.49 15.50
CA ARG A 108 32.17 62.81 16.23
C ARG A 108 32.51 64.29 16.23
N LYS A 109 32.37 64.98 15.09
CA LYS A 109 32.56 66.44 15.03
C LYS A 109 31.55 67.18 15.87
N ALA A 110 30.27 66.79 15.83
CA ALA A 110 29.23 67.37 16.67
C ALA A 110 29.46 67.16 18.19
N LEU A 111 30.16 66.09 18.60
CA LEU A 111 30.61 65.92 20.00
C LEU A 111 31.88 66.70 20.36
N ALA A 112 32.72 67.06 19.38
CA ALA A 112 33.96 67.80 19.60
C ALA A 112 33.76 69.34 19.57
N GLU A 113 32.89 69.83 18.69
CA GLU A 113 32.61 71.25 18.47
C GLU A 113 31.43 71.72 19.34
N GLY A 114 31.59 71.72 20.65
CA GLY A 114 30.52 72.02 21.62
C GLY A 114 30.02 73.46 21.61
N SER A 115 29.08 73.82 20.72
CA SER A 115 28.30 75.07 20.81
C SER A 115 26.97 75.08 20.02
N SER A 116 25.99 75.82 20.55
CA SER A 116 24.61 76.06 20.06
C SER A 116 23.62 74.88 20.07
N LEU A 117 22.38 75.16 20.49
CA LEU A 117 21.25 74.22 20.39
C LEU A 117 20.70 74.10 18.95
N SER A 118 20.84 75.15 18.12
CA SER A 118 20.22 75.18 16.78
C SER A 118 20.92 74.29 15.75
N SER A 119 22.24 74.13 15.86
CA SER A 119 23.03 73.20 15.05
C SER A 119 22.71 71.74 15.40
N ALA A 120 22.68 71.42 16.70
CA ALA A 120 22.39 70.08 17.20
C ALA A 120 20.99 69.58 16.79
N ALA A 121 19.99 70.47 16.76
CA ALA A 121 18.64 70.14 16.27
C ALA A 121 18.64 69.74 14.78
N ASN A 122 19.24 70.56 13.91
CA ASN A 122 19.30 70.28 12.47
C ASN A 122 20.11 69.01 12.15
N VAL A 123 21.22 68.75 12.86
CA VAL A 123 22.00 67.51 12.71
C VAL A 123 21.17 66.29 13.13
N SER A 124 20.40 66.40 14.23
CA SER A 124 19.52 65.31 14.69
C SER A 124 18.39 65.04 13.70
N GLN A 125 17.81 66.08 13.09
CA GLN A 125 16.73 65.97 12.11
C GLN A 125 17.22 65.26 10.83
N ASN A 126 18.35 65.70 10.26
CA ASN A 126 18.91 65.10 9.04
C ASN A 126 19.24 63.60 9.23
N VAL A 127 19.77 63.21 10.39
CA VAL A 127 20.03 61.80 10.72
C VAL A 127 18.73 61.01 10.87
N LEU A 128 17.65 61.63 11.35
CA LEU A 128 16.32 61.00 11.39
C LEU A 128 15.78 60.74 9.98
N ASP A 129 15.91 61.72 9.08
CA ASP A 129 15.42 61.63 7.70
C ASP A 129 16.21 60.60 6.87
N GLU A 130 17.54 60.52 7.05
CA GLU A 130 18.35 59.43 6.49
C GLU A 130 17.94 58.05 7.04
N LEU A 131 17.63 57.95 8.34
CA LEU A 131 17.14 56.71 8.95
C LEU A 131 15.74 56.30 8.47
N VAL A 132 14.87 57.25 8.11
CA VAL A 132 13.57 56.96 7.47
C VAL A 132 13.81 56.44 6.06
N LYS A 133 14.58 57.15 5.23
CA LYS A 133 14.91 56.74 3.87
C LYS A 133 15.59 55.36 3.82
N MET A 134 16.54 55.10 4.72
CA MET A 134 17.17 53.77 4.83
C MET A 134 16.18 52.66 5.20
N LYS A 135 15.12 52.93 5.97
CA LYS A 135 14.06 51.93 6.25
C LYS A 135 13.21 51.66 5.02
N GLU A 136 12.89 52.68 4.23
CA GLU A 136 12.13 52.54 2.98
C GLU A 136 12.91 51.74 1.94
N GLU A 137 14.20 52.05 1.74
CA GLU A 137 15.08 51.27 0.85
C GLU A 137 15.22 49.81 1.32
N ASN A 138 15.35 49.57 2.63
CA ASN A 138 15.36 48.20 3.18
C ASN A 138 14.01 47.47 3.03
N ALA A 139 12.88 48.18 3.06
CA ALA A 139 11.57 47.59 2.80
C ALA A 139 11.40 47.19 1.32
N LEU A 140 11.87 48.04 0.40
CA LEU A 140 11.88 47.74 -1.03
C LEU A 140 12.75 46.52 -1.36
N ILE A 141 13.98 46.47 -0.83
CA ILE A 141 14.89 45.32 -1.02
C ILE A 141 14.27 44.01 -0.49
N ARG A 142 13.54 44.06 0.63
CA ARG A 142 12.82 42.88 1.16
C ARG A 142 11.66 42.44 0.25
N LYS A 143 10.98 43.38 -0.42
CA LYS A 143 9.93 43.09 -1.40
C LYS A 143 10.53 42.44 -2.66
N GLU A 144 11.56 43.05 -3.24
CA GLU A 144 12.28 42.51 -4.41
C GLU A 144 12.86 41.11 -4.13
N LEU A 145 13.41 40.87 -2.94
CA LEU A 145 13.96 39.57 -2.56
C LEU A 145 12.88 38.49 -2.40
N ASN A 146 11.68 38.85 -1.91
CA ASN A 146 10.53 37.94 -1.87
C ASN A 146 10.00 37.63 -3.28
N GLU A 147 9.97 38.62 -4.19
CA GLU A 147 9.56 38.43 -5.59
C GLU A 147 10.56 37.57 -6.37
N LEU A 148 11.86 37.80 -6.17
CA LEU A 148 12.91 36.96 -6.75
C LEU A 148 12.84 35.52 -6.23
N ARG A 149 12.51 35.35 -4.94
CA ARG A 149 12.32 34.04 -4.32
C ARG A 149 11.15 33.26 -4.94
N THR A 150 9.98 33.87 -5.11
CA THR A 150 8.84 33.17 -5.74
C THR A 150 9.10 32.86 -7.20
N LEU A 151 9.83 33.72 -7.93
CA LEU A 151 10.30 33.41 -9.29
C LEU A 151 11.27 32.23 -9.33
N PHE A 152 12.16 32.10 -8.33
CA PHE A 152 13.07 30.95 -8.23
C PHE A 152 12.32 29.66 -7.87
N GLU A 153 11.40 29.71 -6.90
CA GLU A 153 10.55 28.57 -6.51
C GLU A 153 9.68 28.10 -7.70
N ASN A 154 9.17 29.02 -8.54
CA ASN A 154 8.45 28.69 -9.79
C ASN A 154 9.35 28.06 -10.87
N LEU A 155 10.63 28.45 -10.94
CA LEU A 155 11.58 27.96 -11.95
C LEU A 155 12.18 26.60 -11.58
N GLU A 156 12.57 26.44 -10.31
CA GLU A 156 13.07 25.18 -9.75
C GLU A 156 12.03 24.07 -9.89
N THR A 157 10.76 24.38 -9.60
CA THR A 157 9.66 23.41 -9.73
C THR A 157 9.32 23.07 -11.18
N GLY A 158 9.40 24.04 -12.09
CA GLY A 158 9.34 23.79 -13.54
C GLY A 158 10.42 22.80 -14.00
N LEU A 159 11.67 22.98 -13.55
CA LEU A 159 12.74 22.03 -13.86
C LEU A 159 12.52 20.65 -13.20
N LEU A 160 12.11 20.60 -11.94
CA LEU A 160 11.93 19.35 -11.19
C LEU A 160 10.89 18.44 -11.87
N TRP A 161 9.78 19.02 -12.34
CA TRP A 161 8.76 18.35 -13.16
C TRP A 161 9.34 17.80 -14.47
N THR A 162 10.21 18.56 -15.15
CA THR A 162 10.81 18.12 -16.42
C THR A 162 11.85 17.01 -16.28
N CYS A 163 12.54 16.88 -15.15
CA CYS A 163 13.73 16.02 -15.04
C CYS A 163 13.50 14.60 -14.51
N SER A 164 12.47 14.34 -13.68
CA SER A 164 12.37 13.07 -12.95
C SER A 164 11.11 12.24 -13.26
N ASP A 165 9.91 12.83 -13.17
CA ASP A 165 8.71 11.99 -13.11
C ASP A 165 8.19 11.55 -14.48
N ALA A 166 8.04 10.23 -14.65
CA ALA A 166 7.35 9.59 -15.78
C ALA A 166 6.05 8.89 -15.33
N GLY A 167 5.50 9.27 -14.17
CA GLY A 167 4.25 8.74 -13.61
C GLY A 167 3.06 9.59 -14.05
N PHE A 168 3.03 10.84 -13.59
CA PHE A 168 1.97 11.80 -13.91
C PHE A 168 2.11 12.43 -15.30
N ARG A 169 3.32 12.44 -15.88
CA ARG A 169 3.53 12.82 -17.30
C ARG A 169 2.95 11.82 -18.31
N CYS A 170 2.82 10.54 -17.96
CA CYS A 170 2.27 9.51 -18.85
C CYS A 170 0.76 9.30 -18.69
N LEU A 171 0.08 10.13 -17.90
CA LEU A 171 -1.39 10.12 -17.80
C LEU A 171 -2.02 10.69 -19.08
N GLY A 172 -3.23 10.23 -19.38
CA GLY A 172 -4.09 10.73 -20.44
C GLY A 172 -4.56 12.18 -20.21
N ARG A 173 -5.66 12.53 -20.87
CA ARG A 173 -6.15 13.91 -20.91
C ARG A 173 -7.30 14.16 -19.95
N ARG A 174 -8.22 13.20 -19.78
CA ARG A 174 -9.40 13.33 -18.93
C ARG A 174 -9.14 12.63 -17.60
N LEU A 175 -8.87 13.39 -16.55
CA LEU A 175 -8.40 12.88 -15.26
C LEU A 175 -9.50 12.99 -14.19
N LEU A 176 -9.60 12.00 -13.31
CA LEU A 176 -10.45 12.03 -12.12
C LEU A 176 -9.57 12.02 -10.87
N ILE A 177 -9.59 13.07 -10.06
CA ILE A 177 -8.94 13.09 -8.74
C ILE A 177 -10.01 12.81 -7.69
N LEU A 178 -9.87 11.69 -6.97
CA LEU A 178 -10.79 11.28 -5.92
C LEU A 178 -10.38 11.89 -4.57
N GLY A 179 -11.35 12.50 -3.87
CA GLY A 179 -11.24 12.85 -2.45
C GLY A 179 -10.11 13.83 -2.11
N ASP A 180 -9.88 14.86 -2.93
CA ASP A 180 -8.83 15.86 -2.70
C ASP A 180 -9.26 16.85 -1.59
N GLY A 181 -9.01 16.47 -0.34
CA GLY A 181 -9.57 17.09 0.85
C GLY A 181 -9.33 18.58 1.03
N ASN A 182 -8.29 19.17 0.41
CA ASN A 182 -8.10 20.63 0.39
C ASN A 182 -7.91 21.23 -1.02
N LEU A 183 -8.19 20.45 -2.07
CA LEU A 183 -8.03 20.82 -3.48
C LEU A 183 -6.60 21.24 -3.90
N SER A 184 -5.61 21.13 -3.02
CA SER A 184 -4.25 21.63 -3.30
C SER A 184 -3.49 20.73 -4.29
N PHE A 185 -3.79 19.43 -4.34
CA PHE A 185 -3.25 18.55 -5.38
C PHE A 185 -3.85 18.87 -6.75
N SER A 186 -5.15 19.14 -6.79
CA SER A 186 -5.88 19.54 -8.00
C SER A 186 -5.36 20.85 -8.57
N VAL A 187 -5.04 21.84 -7.72
CA VAL A 187 -4.37 23.08 -8.14
C VAL A 187 -2.97 22.76 -8.69
N ALA A 188 -2.15 22.01 -7.95
CA ALA A 188 -0.79 21.70 -8.37
C ALA A 188 -0.72 20.93 -9.70
N LEU A 189 -1.61 19.94 -9.90
CA LEU A 189 -1.69 19.18 -11.14
C LEU A 189 -2.23 20.03 -12.30
N ALA A 190 -3.18 20.94 -12.06
CA ALA A 190 -3.66 21.88 -13.08
C ALA A 190 -2.60 22.91 -13.49
N CYS A 191 -1.74 23.35 -12.56
CA CYS A 191 -0.54 24.14 -12.87
C CYS A 191 0.45 23.34 -13.74
N ALA A 192 0.71 22.07 -13.38
CA ALA A 192 1.68 21.22 -14.06
C ALA A 192 1.21 20.69 -15.43
N ARG A 193 -0.11 20.60 -15.64
CA ARG A 193 -0.76 20.10 -16.86
C ARG A 193 -1.97 20.95 -17.30
N PRO A 194 -1.76 22.19 -17.80
CA PRO A 194 -2.86 23.09 -18.21
C PRO A 194 -3.71 22.57 -19.39
N GLU A 195 -3.22 21.56 -20.11
CA GLU A 195 -3.94 20.90 -21.20
C GLU A 195 -4.95 19.84 -20.73
N ALA A 196 -4.82 19.35 -19.50
CA ALA A 196 -5.67 18.30 -18.95
C ALA A 196 -7.09 18.80 -18.64
N GLU A 197 -8.05 17.86 -18.68
CA GLU A 197 -9.45 18.02 -18.32
C GLU A 197 -9.69 17.28 -17.01
N ILE A 198 -9.56 17.99 -15.90
CA ILE A 198 -9.51 17.43 -14.56
C ILE A 198 -10.89 17.53 -13.89
N THR A 199 -11.44 16.41 -13.44
CA THR A 199 -12.54 16.40 -12.47
C THR A 199 -11.98 16.11 -11.09
N ALA A 200 -11.98 17.10 -10.21
CA ALA A 200 -11.60 16.95 -8.80
C ALA A 200 -12.84 16.66 -7.97
N THR A 201 -12.79 15.68 -7.07
CA THR A 201 -13.92 15.34 -6.19
C THR A 201 -13.60 15.49 -4.71
N VAL A 202 -14.61 15.90 -3.97
CA VAL A 202 -14.63 16.04 -2.51
C VAL A 202 -15.75 15.15 -1.96
N PHE A 203 -15.52 14.53 -0.80
CA PHE A 203 -16.49 13.64 -0.18
C PHE A 203 -17.65 14.41 0.48
N GLU A 204 -17.30 15.48 1.18
CA GLU A 204 -18.20 16.45 1.81
C GLU A 204 -19.01 17.25 0.78
N ASP A 205 -20.20 17.73 1.17
CA ASP A 205 -20.90 18.81 0.48
C ASP A 205 -20.13 20.14 0.60
N GLU A 206 -20.43 21.12 -0.28
CA GLU A 206 -19.67 22.37 -0.37
C GLU A 206 -19.68 23.20 0.94
N PRO A 207 -20.82 23.42 1.64
CA PRO A 207 -20.83 24.04 2.98
C PRO A 207 -20.03 23.26 4.04
N SER A 208 -20.19 21.93 4.11
CA SER A 208 -19.42 21.11 5.07
C SER A 208 -17.92 21.10 4.78
N PHE A 209 -17.54 21.21 3.51
CA PHE A 209 -16.15 21.31 3.06
C PHE A 209 -15.51 22.62 3.50
N GLU A 210 -16.14 23.77 3.25
CA GLU A 210 -15.61 25.08 3.66
C GLU A 210 -15.41 25.19 5.17
N LEU A 211 -16.32 24.60 5.96
CA LEU A 211 -16.21 24.52 7.41
C LEU A 211 -15.10 23.56 7.90
N ARG A 212 -14.85 22.46 7.17
CA ARG A 212 -13.87 21.42 7.55
C ARG A 212 -12.45 21.72 7.08
N TYR A 213 -12.30 22.40 5.95
CA TYR A 213 -11.02 22.73 5.32
C TYR A 213 -10.92 24.22 4.94
N PRO A 214 -10.86 25.14 5.92
CA PRO A 214 -10.73 26.58 5.65
C PRO A 214 -9.54 26.96 4.76
N SER A 215 -8.43 26.19 4.80
CA SER A 215 -7.27 26.42 3.91
C SER A 215 -7.60 26.20 2.42
N ALA A 216 -8.62 25.40 2.13
CA ALA A 216 -9.01 25.02 0.78
C ALA A 216 -9.79 26.11 0.03
N ALA A 217 -10.29 27.14 0.73
CA ALA A 217 -11.07 28.22 0.13
C ALA A 217 -10.27 28.97 -0.96
N GLU A 218 -8.99 29.25 -0.73
CA GLU A 218 -8.13 29.87 -1.75
C GLU A 218 -7.91 28.93 -2.95
N MET A 219 -7.74 27.62 -2.70
CA MET A 219 -7.55 26.61 -3.76
C MET A 219 -8.82 26.47 -4.62
N LEU A 220 -10.00 26.45 -4.01
CA LEU A 220 -11.30 26.42 -4.70
C LEU A 220 -11.50 27.65 -5.59
N ILE A 221 -11.14 28.85 -5.10
CA ILE A 221 -11.16 30.08 -5.89
C ILE A 221 -10.17 30.00 -7.05
N ARG A 222 -8.91 29.58 -6.81
CA ARG A 222 -7.90 29.40 -7.87
C ARG A 222 -8.39 28.45 -8.97
N LEU A 223 -8.95 27.30 -8.61
CA LEU A 223 -9.50 26.34 -9.59
C LEU A 223 -10.63 26.98 -10.41
N ARG A 224 -11.62 27.60 -9.76
CA ARG A 224 -12.79 28.21 -10.43
C ARG A 224 -12.41 29.41 -11.30
N SER A 225 -11.38 30.18 -10.95
CA SER A 225 -11.02 31.42 -11.66
C SER A 225 -9.91 31.28 -12.69
N LEU A 226 -8.94 30.37 -12.49
CA LEU A 226 -7.74 30.26 -13.33
C LEU A 226 -7.73 29.05 -14.26
N PHE A 227 -8.47 27.99 -13.92
CA PHE A 227 -8.38 26.69 -14.60
C PHE A 227 -9.73 26.25 -15.17
N PRO A 228 -10.19 26.81 -16.32
CA PRO A 228 -11.51 26.52 -16.90
C PRO A 228 -11.69 25.08 -17.40
N ARG A 229 -10.63 24.25 -17.38
CA ARG A 229 -10.69 22.79 -17.65
C ARG A 229 -10.80 21.94 -16.39
N VAL A 230 -10.74 22.54 -15.20
CA VAL A 230 -10.92 21.84 -13.91
C VAL A 230 -12.37 21.98 -13.46
N LYS A 231 -12.98 20.87 -13.10
CA LYS A 231 -14.32 20.82 -12.49
C LYS A 231 -14.23 20.22 -11.10
N VAL A 232 -14.57 21.00 -10.08
CA VAL A 232 -14.75 20.51 -8.70
C VAL A 232 -16.16 19.94 -8.52
N LEU A 233 -16.28 18.79 -7.86
CA LEU A 233 -17.54 18.11 -7.53
C LEU A 233 -17.57 17.70 -6.05
N PHE A 234 -18.56 18.20 -5.32
CA PHE A 234 -18.80 17.90 -3.92
C PHE A 234 -19.79 16.73 -3.73
N GLY A 235 -19.81 16.11 -2.55
CA GLY A 235 -20.71 15.01 -2.21
C GLY A 235 -20.42 13.69 -2.91
N ILE A 236 -19.16 13.43 -3.30
CA ILE A 236 -18.77 12.25 -4.09
C ILE A 236 -18.13 11.18 -3.20
N ASP A 237 -18.88 10.11 -2.93
CA ASP A 237 -18.33 8.90 -2.30
C ASP A 237 -17.57 8.04 -3.31
N ALA A 238 -16.25 7.91 -3.11
CA ALA A 238 -15.38 7.06 -3.92
C ALA A 238 -15.81 5.58 -3.91
N ARG A 239 -16.54 5.12 -2.88
CA ARG A 239 -17.08 3.75 -2.75
C ARG A 239 -18.30 3.49 -3.64
N ASN A 240 -18.91 4.52 -4.22
CA ASN A 240 -20.11 4.41 -5.04
C ASN A 240 -20.11 5.42 -6.20
N LEU A 241 -19.12 5.30 -7.09
CA LEU A 241 -18.94 6.22 -8.21
C LEU A 241 -20.04 6.05 -9.26
N PRO A 242 -20.60 7.14 -9.82
CA PRO A 242 -21.75 7.04 -10.72
C PRO A 242 -21.44 6.27 -12.02
N LEU A 243 -22.18 5.18 -12.30
CA LEU A 243 -22.00 4.37 -13.52
C LEU A 243 -22.02 5.17 -14.83
N ARG A 244 -22.71 6.31 -14.85
CA ARG A 244 -22.69 7.28 -15.96
C ARG A 244 -21.29 7.84 -16.30
N TRP A 245 -20.28 7.64 -15.44
CA TRP A 245 -18.87 8.00 -15.64
C TRP A 245 -18.04 6.91 -16.34
N MET A 246 -18.63 5.74 -16.61
CA MET A 246 -17.98 4.65 -17.33
C MET A 246 -17.35 5.12 -18.65
N GLY A 247 -16.03 4.94 -18.79
CA GLY A 247 -15.24 5.37 -19.95
C GLY A 247 -15.02 6.88 -20.10
N ARG A 248 -15.45 7.72 -19.15
CA ARG A 248 -15.25 9.19 -19.25
C ARG A 248 -13.83 9.64 -18.97
N PHE A 249 -13.12 8.94 -18.11
CA PHE A 249 -11.78 9.30 -17.66
C PHE A 249 -10.75 8.35 -18.29
N ASP A 250 -9.62 8.91 -18.70
CA ASP A 250 -8.45 8.15 -19.13
C ASP A 250 -7.75 7.55 -17.91
N ASP A 251 -7.57 8.34 -16.84
CA ASP A 251 -6.96 7.89 -15.59
C ASP A 251 -7.67 8.44 -14.34
N ILE A 252 -7.49 7.73 -13.23
CA ILE A 252 -8.09 8.04 -11.93
C ILE A 252 -6.95 8.09 -10.90
N ILE A 253 -6.92 9.14 -10.07
CA ILE A 253 -5.88 9.39 -9.05
C ILE A 253 -6.54 9.45 -7.68
N TRP A 254 -5.96 8.79 -6.67
CA TRP A 254 -6.38 8.91 -5.27
C TRP A 254 -5.17 8.97 -4.34
N ASN A 255 -4.93 10.15 -3.74
CA ASN A 255 -3.80 10.36 -2.85
C ASN A 255 -4.20 10.17 -1.39
N PHE A 256 -3.45 9.35 -0.67
CA PHE A 256 -3.60 9.09 0.77
C PHE A 256 -5.05 8.76 1.22
N PRO A 257 -5.70 7.73 0.62
CA PRO A 257 -7.02 7.24 1.04
C PRO A 257 -7.14 7.07 2.55
N HIS A 258 -8.26 7.50 3.14
CA HIS A 258 -8.47 7.43 4.59
C HIS A 258 -9.95 7.17 4.96
N PRO A 259 -10.26 6.21 5.87
CA PRO A 259 -11.65 5.86 6.22
C PRO A 259 -12.32 6.80 7.23
N GLY A 260 -11.61 7.82 7.73
CA GLY A 260 -12.08 8.70 8.80
C GLY A 260 -11.68 8.24 10.21
N GLY A 261 -11.63 9.18 11.15
CA GLY A 261 -11.36 8.89 12.57
C GLY A 261 -9.94 8.39 12.87
N LYS A 262 -9.80 7.51 13.87
CA LYS A 262 -8.57 6.74 14.13
C LYS A 262 -8.42 5.66 13.02
N THR A 263 -7.32 5.65 12.30
CA THR A 263 -7.07 4.67 11.22
C THR A 263 -6.94 3.25 11.77
N ASN A 264 -7.70 2.30 11.22
CA ASN A 264 -7.59 0.86 11.52
C ASN A 264 -7.33 0.11 10.19
N ILE A 265 -6.45 -0.90 10.20
CA ILE A 265 -6.13 -1.72 9.03
C ILE A 265 -7.39 -2.36 8.43
N ARG A 266 -8.30 -2.90 9.25
CA ARG A 266 -9.59 -3.48 8.80
C ARG A 266 -10.41 -2.47 8.01
N LYS A 267 -10.71 -1.32 8.62
CA LYS A 267 -11.47 -0.20 8.00
C LYS A 267 -10.80 0.33 6.72
N SER A 268 -9.46 0.28 6.66
CA SER A 268 -8.69 0.69 5.48
C SER A 268 -8.76 -0.35 4.34
N ARG A 269 -8.71 -1.65 4.66
CA ARG A 269 -8.91 -2.74 3.68
C ARG A 269 -10.35 -2.72 3.14
N GLU A 270 -11.34 -2.53 4.01
CA GLU A 270 -12.76 -2.40 3.65
C GLU A 270 -12.99 -1.20 2.70
N LEU A 271 -12.40 -0.04 3.03
CA LEU A 271 -12.41 1.14 2.15
C LEU A 271 -11.79 0.84 0.78
N MET A 272 -10.57 0.29 0.73
CA MET A 272 -9.89 0.02 -0.54
C MET A 272 -10.63 -1.02 -1.38
N ARG A 273 -11.21 -2.07 -0.78
CA ARG A 273 -12.07 -3.05 -1.48
C ARG A 273 -13.25 -2.37 -2.15
N ALA A 274 -14.00 -1.54 -1.42
CA ALA A 274 -15.16 -0.85 -1.94
C ALA A 274 -14.81 0.16 -3.06
N VAL A 275 -13.65 0.82 -2.99
CA VAL A 275 -13.20 1.72 -4.06
C VAL A 275 -12.62 0.96 -5.26
N PHE A 276 -11.92 -0.16 -5.09
CA PHE A 276 -11.55 -1.01 -6.23
C PHE A 276 -12.80 -1.54 -6.97
N GLU A 277 -13.84 -1.97 -6.24
CA GLU A 277 -15.13 -2.33 -6.85
C GLU A 277 -15.71 -1.16 -7.65
N SER A 278 -15.88 -0.01 -6.99
CA SER A 278 -16.43 1.23 -7.55
C SER A 278 -15.68 1.70 -8.80
N VAL A 279 -14.35 1.67 -8.78
CA VAL A 279 -13.48 2.07 -9.89
C VAL A 279 -13.50 1.05 -11.03
N SER A 280 -13.56 -0.26 -10.74
CA SER A 280 -13.66 -1.32 -11.78
C SER A 280 -14.90 -1.16 -12.67
N ARG A 281 -15.97 -0.57 -12.13
CA ARG A 281 -17.25 -0.32 -12.84
C ARG A 281 -17.19 0.89 -13.78
N ILE A 282 -16.24 1.82 -13.60
CA ILE A 282 -16.14 3.04 -14.42
C ILE A 282 -14.89 3.13 -15.30
N ILE A 283 -13.78 2.49 -14.91
CA ILE A 283 -12.55 2.50 -15.69
C ILE A 283 -12.67 1.55 -16.90
N ARG A 284 -11.88 1.81 -17.94
CA ARG A 284 -11.69 0.93 -19.10
C ARG A 284 -10.20 0.64 -19.25
N ASP A 285 -9.58 1.06 -20.34
CA ASP A 285 -8.17 0.85 -20.68
C ASP A 285 -7.23 1.82 -19.94
N GLY A 286 -7.69 2.34 -18.80
CA GLY A 286 -7.08 3.42 -18.03
C GLY A 286 -6.32 2.95 -16.79
N LYS A 287 -5.56 3.85 -16.16
CA LYS A 287 -4.81 3.56 -14.94
C LYS A 287 -5.53 4.12 -13.71
N PHE A 288 -5.52 3.37 -12.63
CA PHE A 288 -5.91 3.83 -11.30
C PHE A 288 -4.64 3.99 -10.46
N LEU A 289 -4.31 5.22 -10.09
CA LEU A 289 -3.12 5.58 -9.33
C LEU A 289 -3.50 5.83 -7.88
N VAL A 290 -2.89 5.09 -6.96
CA VAL A 290 -3.10 5.28 -5.51
C VAL A 290 -1.77 5.61 -4.85
N THR A 291 -1.73 6.72 -4.11
CA THR A 291 -0.56 7.10 -3.31
C THR A 291 -0.76 6.67 -1.86
N LEU A 292 0.11 5.81 -1.34
CA LEU A 292 0.09 5.31 0.04
C LEU A 292 1.35 5.78 0.81
N VAL A 293 1.28 5.77 2.14
CA VAL A 293 2.48 5.95 2.99
C VAL A 293 3.28 4.65 3.02
N ARG A 294 4.61 4.75 3.12
CA ARG A 294 5.56 3.63 3.20
C ARG A 294 5.02 2.43 3.97
N GLY A 295 4.98 1.27 3.32
CA GLY A 295 4.59 0.01 3.94
C GLY A 295 3.08 -0.21 4.19
N GLN A 296 2.21 0.81 4.03
CA GLN A 296 0.75 0.58 4.03
C GLN A 296 0.34 -0.37 2.90
N SER A 297 0.99 -0.27 1.74
CA SER A 297 0.83 -1.15 0.58
C SER A 297 0.98 -2.64 0.92
N GLY A 298 1.85 -2.96 1.88
CA GLY A 298 2.27 -4.31 2.20
C GLY A 298 3.39 -4.87 1.33
N LEU A 299 3.88 -4.10 0.36
CA LEU A 299 4.93 -4.51 -0.57
C LEU A 299 6.34 -4.33 0.04
N ASP A 300 7.33 -5.00 -0.54
CA ASP A 300 8.73 -4.76 -0.22
C ASP A 300 9.21 -3.39 -0.71
N HIS A 301 9.26 -2.44 0.23
CA HIS A 301 9.79 -1.10 -0.01
C HIS A 301 11.26 -1.08 -0.50
N GLU A 302 12.09 -2.06 -0.12
CA GLU A 302 13.47 -2.13 -0.62
C GLU A 302 13.50 -2.55 -2.10
N ALA A 303 12.62 -3.47 -2.50
CA ALA A 303 12.41 -3.84 -3.89
C ALA A 303 11.86 -2.68 -4.73
N ILE A 304 10.97 -1.85 -4.16
CA ILE A 304 10.44 -0.62 -4.80
C ILE A 304 11.56 0.39 -5.02
N VAL A 305 12.31 0.77 -3.97
CA VAL A 305 13.39 1.77 -4.05
C VAL A 305 14.51 1.31 -5.00
N LYS A 306 14.88 0.02 -4.98
CA LYS A 306 15.89 -0.55 -5.88
C LYS A 306 15.33 -0.89 -7.27
N ARG A 307 14.02 -0.76 -7.49
CA ARG A 307 13.26 -1.17 -8.69
C ARG A 307 13.53 -2.62 -9.14
N ARG A 308 13.73 -3.53 -8.18
CA ARG A 308 14.06 -4.95 -8.39
C ARG A 308 12.91 -5.85 -7.93
N PHE A 309 11.95 -6.07 -8.83
CA PHE A 309 10.73 -6.81 -8.53
C PHE A 309 10.83 -8.33 -8.71
N LEU A 310 11.84 -8.84 -9.43
CA LEU A 310 12.04 -10.29 -9.60
C LEU A 310 12.85 -10.88 -8.43
N LYS A 311 12.38 -12.01 -7.88
CA LYS A 311 12.94 -12.73 -6.73
C LYS A 311 13.04 -14.23 -7.05
N ARG A 312 14.27 -14.72 -7.22
CA ARG A 312 14.55 -16.15 -7.53
C ARG A 312 14.72 -16.95 -6.25
N GLY A 313 14.06 -18.10 -6.13
CA GLY A 313 14.14 -19.00 -4.96
C GLY A 313 13.63 -18.37 -3.65
N ARG A 314 12.87 -17.26 -3.73
CA ARG A 314 12.32 -16.53 -2.57
C ARG A 314 10.96 -15.94 -2.91
N LEU A 315 10.00 -16.11 -2.01
CA LEU A 315 8.66 -15.55 -2.14
C LEU A 315 8.68 -14.00 -2.09
N PRO A 316 7.65 -13.33 -2.63
CA PRO A 316 7.40 -11.91 -2.38
C PRO A 316 7.33 -11.61 -0.88
N ALA A 317 7.90 -10.49 -0.44
CA ALA A 317 8.06 -10.18 0.98
C ALA A 317 6.84 -9.41 1.55
N HIS A 318 5.65 -9.90 1.22
CA HIS A 318 4.38 -9.26 1.54
C HIS A 318 4.09 -9.25 3.04
N ARG A 319 3.87 -8.06 3.60
CA ARG A 319 3.54 -7.87 5.03
C ARG A 319 2.08 -8.22 5.31
N LEU A 320 1.82 -9.09 6.29
CA LEU A 320 0.46 -9.47 6.69
C LEU A 320 -0.24 -8.37 7.50
N ASP A 321 0.53 -7.59 8.27
CA ASP A 321 0.17 -6.45 9.11
C ASP A 321 -0.03 -5.13 8.32
N SER A 322 -0.41 -5.23 7.04
CA SER A 322 -0.54 -4.11 6.11
C SER A 322 -1.94 -4.04 5.49
N TRP A 323 -2.14 -3.24 4.45
CA TRP A 323 -3.38 -3.26 3.67
C TRP A 323 -3.37 -4.36 2.58
N GLN A 324 -2.23 -5.02 2.34
CA GLN A 324 -2.05 -6.09 1.35
C GLN A 324 -2.60 -5.72 -0.03
N ILE A 325 -2.27 -4.51 -0.52
CA ILE A 325 -3.04 -3.82 -1.56
C ILE A 325 -3.12 -4.57 -2.89
N ALA A 326 -2.07 -5.32 -3.24
CA ALA A 326 -2.05 -6.17 -4.43
C ALA A 326 -3.13 -7.28 -4.40
N TYR A 327 -3.47 -7.80 -3.21
CA TYR A 327 -4.49 -8.82 -3.04
C TYR A 327 -5.90 -8.23 -3.14
N LEU A 328 -6.15 -7.06 -2.54
CA LEU A 328 -7.42 -6.34 -2.64
C LEU A 328 -7.71 -5.87 -4.09
N ALA A 329 -6.67 -5.41 -4.79
CA ALA A 329 -6.75 -5.06 -6.20
C ALA A 329 -7.14 -6.27 -7.07
N ALA A 330 -6.55 -7.43 -6.80
CA ALA A 330 -6.80 -8.64 -7.57
C ALA A 330 -8.23 -9.19 -7.43
N GLU A 331 -8.92 -8.96 -6.29
CA GLU A 331 -10.35 -9.28 -6.14
C GLU A 331 -11.20 -8.62 -7.23
N TRP A 332 -10.81 -7.43 -7.70
CA TRP A 332 -11.50 -6.63 -8.71
C TRP A 332 -10.76 -6.58 -10.05
N ASN A 333 -9.96 -7.61 -10.34
CA ASN A 333 -9.18 -7.76 -11.57
C ASN A 333 -8.11 -6.68 -11.83
N PHE A 334 -7.72 -5.87 -10.85
CA PHE A 334 -6.61 -4.93 -11.00
C PHE A 334 -5.26 -5.61 -10.77
N SER A 335 -4.29 -5.38 -11.68
CA SER A 335 -2.89 -5.73 -11.50
C SER A 335 -2.03 -4.48 -11.33
N ILE A 336 -0.91 -4.59 -10.62
CA ILE A 336 0.03 -3.47 -10.43
C ILE A 336 0.94 -3.40 -11.66
N GLU A 337 0.80 -2.35 -12.47
CA GLU A 337 1.70 -2.06 -13.59
C GLU A 337 3.05 -1.54 -13.09
N ASN A 338 3.05 -0.64 -12.11
CA ASN A 338 4.24 0.04 -11.62
C ASN A 338 4.10 0.42 -10.13
N VAL A 339 5.23 0.53 -9.43
CA VAL A 339 5.31 1.24 -8.14
C VAL A 339 6.55 2.12 -8.15
N ARG A 340 6.41 3.36 -7.68
CA ARG A 340 7.48 4.36 -7.60
C ARG A 340 7.37 5.14 -6.29
N GLN A 341 8.46 5.78 -5.90
CA GLN A 341 8.42 6.76 -4.81
C GLN A 341 7.63 7.99 -5.26
N PHE A 342 6.70 8.46 -4.44
CA PHE A 342 5.94 9.68 -4.64
C PHE A 342 6.66 10.84 -3.94
N ASP A 343 7.02 11.87 -4.70
CA ASP A 343 7.67 13.07 -4.18
C ASP A 343 6.72 14.29 -4.24
N PRO A 344 6.15 14.73 -3.10
CA PRO A 344 5.34 15.94 -3.04
C PRO A 344 6.01 17.20 -3.61
N ARG A 345 7.35 17.28 -3.63
CA ARG A 345 8.09 18.47 -4.08
C ARG A 345 7.96 18.73 -5.58
N LEU A 346 7.51 17.74 -6.35
CA LEU A 346 7.16 17.87 -7.77
C LEU A 346 5.89 18.70 -8.00
N PHE A 347 5.11 18.97 -6.95
CA PHE A 347 3.79 19.58 -7.01
C PHE A 347 3.75 20.91 -6.23
N PRO A 348 4.00 22.06 -6.90
CA PRO A 348 3.96 23.37 -6.24
C PRO A 348 2.57 23.63 -5.70
N LEU A 349 2.49 24.22 -4.50
CA LEU A 349 1.25 24.44 -3.73
C LEU A 349 0.59 23.16 -3.16
N TYR A 350 1.04 21.93 -3.50
CA TYR A 350 0.45 20.73 -2.90
C TYR A 350 0.82 20.61 -1.41
N SER A 351 -0.20 20.55 -0.56
CA SER A 351 -0.07 20.36 0.88
C SER A 351 -0.74 19.04 1.26
N VAL A 352 0.03 18.13 1.85
CA VAL A 352 -0.43 16.80 2.29
C VAL A 352 -1.23 16.94 3.59
N SER A 353 -2.46 17.46 3.51
CA SER A 353 -3.41 17.59 4.62
C SER A 353 -4.48 16.49 4.60
N GLY A 354 -5.47 16.58 5.49
CA GLY A 354 -6.52 15.57 5.66
C GLY A 354 -6.28 14.60 6.83
N TYR A 355 -5.33 14.88 7.73
CA TYR A 355 -5.05 13.98 8.86
C TYR A 355 -6.30 13.73 9.71
N ARG A 356 -6.77 12.47 9.72
CA ARG A 356 -8.04 12.05 10.36
C ARG A 356 -9.28 12.85 9.88
N ASN A 357 -9.29 13.26 8.61
CA ASN A 357 -10.32 14.08 7.97
C ASN A 357 -10.45 15.48 8.61
N ARG A 358 -9.29 16.13 8.83
CA ARG A 358 -9.15 17.51 9.34
C ARG A 358 -8.21 18.31 8.45
N ASP A 359 -8.32 19.63 8.50
CA ASP A 359 -7.37 20.56 7.86
C ASP A 359 -6.03 20.63 8.60
N GLN A 360 -5.35 19.49 8.64
CA GLN A 360 -4.09 19.30 9.32
C GLN A 360 -3.12 18.54 8.41
N VAL A 361 -1.95 19.14 8.18
CA VAL A 361 -0.84 18.54 7.42
C VAL A 361 -0.27 17.35 8.20
N PHE A 362 0.09 16.27 7.49
CA PHE A 362 0.85 15.15 8.06
C PHE A 362 2.13 14.89 7.27
N HIS A 363 3.18 14.49 7.99
CA HIS A 363 4.47 14.13 7.38
C HIS A 363 4.46 12.67 6.92
N ASN A 364 4.83 12.44 5.66
CA ASN A 364 5.00 11.11 5.04
C ASN A 364 6.48 10.76 4.77
N SER A 365 7.40 11.51 5.40
CA SER A 365 8.86 11.40 5.26
C SER A 365 9.42 11.51 3.83
N PHE A 366 8.62 11.91 2.84
CA PHE A 366 8.93 11.79 1.41
C PHE A 366 9.15 10.33 0.95
N GLU A 367 8.73 9.32 1.74
CA GLU A 367 8.88 7.89 1.45
C GLU A 367 7.56 7.25 0.95
N ALA A 368 6.60 8.07 0.51
CA ALA A 368 5.32 7.61 -0.01
C ALA A 368 5.48 6.79 -1.30
N GLU A 369 4.54 5.89 -1.56
CA GLU A 369 4.54 4.93 -2.67
C GLU A 369 3.37 5.24 -3.61
N LEU A 370 3.67 5.66 -4.84
CA LEU A 370 2.70 5.78 -5.93
C LEU A 370 2.58 4.42 -6.63
N ILE A 371 1.39 3.83 -6.56
CA ILE A 371 1.09 2.51 -7.12
C ILE A 371 0.14 2.70 -8.32
N THR A 372 0.55 2.21 -9.49
CA THR A 372 -0.24 2.27 -10.72
C THR A 372 -0.93 0.92 -10.93
N PHE A 373 -2.25 0.90 -10.86
CA PHE A 373 -3.09 -0.27 -11.15
C PHE A 373 -3.68 -0.18 -12.56
N VAL A 374 -3.75 -1.31 -13.26
CA VAL A 374 -4.43 -1.46 -14.56
C VAL A 374 -5.43 -2.61 -14.51
N LEU A 375 -6.55 -2.47 -15.22
CA LEU A 375 -7.61 -3.48 -15.24
C LEU A 375 -7.24 -4.63 -16.18
N SER A 376 -7.33 -5.87 -15.69
CA SER A 376 -6.99 -7.09 -16.43
C SER A 376 -8.26 -7.82 -16.90
N PRO A 377 -8.27 -8.48 -18.08
CA PRO A 377 -9.45 -9.17 -18.61
C PRO A 377 -10.03 -10.23 -17.66
N SER A 378 -11.34 -10.41 -17.71
CA SER A 378 -12.10 -11.39 -16.91
C SER A 378 -11.89 -12.82 -17.38
N LEU A 379 -10.73 -13.40 -17.05
CA LEU A 379 -10.38 -14.80 -17.30
C LEU A 379 -10.59 -15.63 -16.03
N ASN A 380 -11.32 -16.75 -16.15
CA ASN A 380 -11.78 -17.57 -15.02
C ASN A 380 -11.39 -19.06 -15.09
N THR A 381 -11.01 -19.60 -16.26
CA THR A 381 -10.60 -21.00 -16.42
C THR A 381 -9.08 -21.16 -16.54
N LEU A 382 -8.55 -22.30 -16.10
CA LEU A 382 -7.12 -22.60 -16.08
C LEU A 382 -6.49 -22.50 -17.47
N LYS A 383 -7.18 -23.03 -18.50
CA LYS A 383 -6.72 -22.96 -19.89
C LYS A 383 -6.64 -21.51 -20.40
N ALA A 384 -7.63 -20.66 -20.08
CA ALA A 384 -7.64 -19.27 -20.53
C ALA A 384 -6.59 -18.42 -19.79
N VAL A 385 -6.46 -18.60 -18.47
CA VAL A 385 -5.44 -17.91 -17.66
C VAL A 385 -4.02 -18.37 -18.05
N LYS A 386 -3.81 -19.66 -18.32
CA LYS A 386 -2.53 -20.21 -18.80
C LYS A 386 -2.14 -19.61 -20.15
N LEU A 387 -3.03 -19.69 -21.15
CA LEU A 387 -2.77 -19.15 -22.49
C LEU A 387 -2.43 -17.66 -22.44
N HIS A 388 -3.21 -16.88 -21.69
CA HIS A 388 -2.95 -15.45 -21.50
C HIS A 388 -1.59 -15.21 -20.84
N GLU A 389 -1.19 -16.00 -19.84
CA GLU A 389 0.12 -15.85 -19.20
C GLU A 389 1.29 -16.19 -20.17
N GLU A 390 1.12 -17.24 -20.97
CA GLU A 390 2.13 -17.74 -21.93
C GLU A 390 2.31 -16.83 -23.16
N GLU A 391 1.30 -16.05 -23.56
CA GLU A 391 1.37 -15.04 -24.66
C GLU A 391 2.57 -14.08 -24.55
N GLN A 392 3.05 -13.78 -23.34
CA GLN A 392 4.23 -12.93 -23.10
C GLN A 392 5.29 -13.57 -22.20
N TYR A 393 4.94 -14.60 -21.41
CA TYR A 393 5.84 -15.25 -20.45
C TYR A 393 5.84 -16.78 -20.61
N ALA A 394 5.97 -17.25 -21.85
CA ALA A 394 6.10 -18.67 -22.20
C ALA A 394 7.28 -19.36 -21.49
N VAL A 395 8.36 -18.62 -21.21
CA VAL A 395 9.58 -19.13 -20.55
C VAL A 395 9.88 -18.32 -19.28
N LYS A 396 8.99 -18.36 -18.29
CA LYS A 396 9.38 -17.97 -16.93
C LYS A 396 10.43 -18.94 -16.40
N GLU A 397 11.47 -18.41 -15.74
CA GLU A 397 12.35 -19.25 -14.95
C GLU A 397 11.59 -19.90 -13.78
N VAL A 398 11.91 -21.17 -13.51
CA VAL A 398 11.42 -21.91 -12.34
C VAL A 398 11.83 -21.19 -11.05
N GLU A 399 10.94 -21.15 -10.05
CA GLU A 399 11.14 -20.43 -8.78
C GLU A 399 11.40 -18.92 -8.91
N CYS A 400 11.11 -18.30 -10.05
CA CYS A 400 11.13 -16.85 -10.21
C CYS A 400 9.78 -16.24 -9.83
N PHE A 401 9.76 -15.47 -8.74
CA PHE A 401 8.60 -14.74 -8.25
C PHE A 401 8.67 -13.24 -8.59
N HIS A 402 7.51 -12.61 -8.74
CA HIS A 402 7.39 -11.18 -8.96
C HIS A 402 6.78 -10.50 -7.73
N GLU A 403 7.47 -9.52 -7.14
CA GLU A 403 7.08 -8.81 -5.91
C GLU A 403 5.75 -8.07 -6.06
N LEU A 404 5.45 -7.47 -7.21
CA LEU A 404 4.20 -6.74 -7.42
C LEU A 404 2.98 -7.65 -7.71
N ARG A 405 3.01 -8.94 -7.32
CA ARG A 405 1.99 -9.95 -7.70
C ARG A 405 1.56 -10.83 -6.53
N PRO A 406 0.25 -10.92 -6.22
CA PRO A 406 -0.27 -11.89 -5.26
C PRO A 406 0.18 -13.31 -5.56
N TYR A 407 0.55 -14.04 -4.52
CA TYR A 407 0.83 -15.46 -4.58
C TYR A 407 0.00 -16.19 -3.52
N PHE A 408 -0.30 -17.47 -3.79
CA PHE A 408 -0.99 -18.37 -2.87
C PHE A 408 -0.28 -19.71 -2.82
N LYS A 409 -0.50 -20.47 -1.73
CA LYS A 409 0.01 -21.83 -1.56
C LYS A 409 -1.17 -22.77 -1.34
N HIS A 410 -1.19 -23.88 -2.07
CA HIS A 410 -2.18 -24.94 -1.95
C HIS A 410 -1.48 -26.28 -1.82
N ASP A 411 -1.95 -27.10 -0.87
CA ASP A 411 -1.40 -28.42 -0.62
C ASP A 411 -2.28 -29.48 -1.29
N LEU A 412 -1.65 -30.42 -2.01
CA LEU A 412 -2.28 -31.57 -2.66
C LEU A 412 -1.74 -32.86 -2.05
N SER A 413 -2.65 -33.66 -1.50
CA SER A 413 -2.36 -35.01 -1.01
C SER A 413 -2.50 -36.00 -2.17
N ILE A 414 -1.46 -36.79 -2.44
CA ILE A 414 -1.42 -37.81 -3.48
C ILE A 414 -1.11 -39.17 -2.86
N LEU A 415 -2.04 -40.11 -3.00
CA LEU A 415 -1.88 -41.51 -2.63
C LEU A 415 -1.32 -42.30 -3.81
N TYR A 416 -0.27 -43.07 -3.57
CA TYR A 416 0.35 -43.92 -4.59
C TYR A 416 0.09 -45.40 -4.29
N GLU A 417 -0.57 -46.10 -5.22
CA GLU A 417 -0.85 -47.54 -5.12
C GLU A 417 0.40 -48.40 -5.34
N GLU A 418 1.27 -48.02 -6.28
CA GLU A 418 2.49 -48.75 -6.64
C GLU A 418 3.73 -48.19 -5.92
N THR A 419 4.04 -48.75 -4.75
CA THR A 419 5.20 -48.35 -3.94
C THR A 419 6.56 -48.56 -4.64
N THR A 420 6.65 -49.57 -5.52
CA THR A 420 7.85 -49.92 -6.29
C THR A 420 8.14 -48.96 -7.44
N ALA A 421 7.14 -48.23 -7.93
CA ALA A 421 7.22 -47.33 -9.08
C ALA A 421 7.07 -45.86 -8.69
N LEU A 422 7.17 -45.51 -7.39
CA LEU A 422 6.84 -44.19 -6.85
C LEU A 422 7.45 -43.02 -7.68
N GLY A 423 8.76 -43.01 -7.90
CA GLY A 423 9.44 -41.93 -8.63
C GLY A 423 9.01 -41.78 -10.10
N HIS A 424 8.51 -42.84 -10.73
CA HIS A 424 7.87 -42.76 -12.04
C HIS A 424 6.52 -42.04 -11.95
N TRP A 425 5.67 -42.44 -11.01
CA TRP A 425 4.36 -41.82 -10.80
C TRP A 425 4.45 -40.37 -10.30
N GLU A 426 5.45 -40.04 -9.48
CA GLU A 426 5.80 -38.66 -9.09
C GLU A 426 6.20 -37.84 -10.33
N SER A 427 7.05 -38.39 -11.21
CA SER A 427 7.41 -37.74 -12.48
C SER A 427 6.21 -37.53 -13.40
N VAL A 428 5.29 -38.50 -13.48
CA VAL A 428 4.05 -38.37 -14.25
C VAL A 428 3.14 -37.29 -13.66
N PHE A 429 2.98 -37.24 -12.34
CA PHE A 429 2.20 -36.19 -11.65
C PHE A 429 2.78 -34.79 -11.88
N LEU A 430 4.08 -34.60 -11.69
CA LEU A 430 4.74 -33.30 -11.86
C LEU A 430 4.67 -32.81 -13.31
N ASN A 431 4.80 -33.71 -14.29
CA ASN A 431 4.59 -33.38 -15.69
C ASN A 431 3.13 -33.01 -16.00
N LEU A 432 2.16 -33.68 -15.38
CA LEU A 432 0.73 -33.37 -15.52
C LEU A 432 0.39 -31.98 -14.99
N VAL A 433 0.92 -31.60 -13.82
CA VAL A 433 0.76 -30.24 -13.26
C VAL A 433 1.43 -29.20 -14.17
N ARG A 434 2.64 -29.46 -14.68
CA ARG A 434 3.33 -28.58 -15.63
C ARG A 434 2.55 -28.42 -16.94
N GLU A 435 1.99 -29.50 -17.48
CA GLU A 435 1.17 -29.50 -18.69
C GLU A 435 -0.15 -28.72 -18.49
N ALA A 436 -0.83 -28.92 -17.37
CA ALA A 436 -2.10 -28.26 -17.06
C ALA A 436 -1.94 -26.77 -16.71
N CYS A 437 -0.92 -26.40 -15.94
CA CYS A 437 -0.77 -25.06 -15.37
C CYS A 437 0.24 -24.15 -16.09
N GLY A 438 1.19 -24.69 -16.85
CA GLY A 438 2.26 -23.89 -17.45
C GLY A 438 3.01 -23.06 -16.41
N SER A 439 3.22 -21.77 -16.70
CA SER A 439 3.94 -20.82 -15.85
C SER A 439 3.11 -20.18 -14.71
N LEU A 440 1.96 -20.76 -14.37
CA LEU A 440 1.09 -20.31 -13.26
C LEU A 440 1.48 -20.91 -11.89
N VAL A 441 2.03 -22.13 -11.88
CA VAL A 441 2.59 -22.78 -10.68
C VAL A 441 4.10 -22.61 -10.73
N VAL A 442 4.62 -21.69 -9.90
CA VAL A 442 6.02 -21.22 -9.96
C VAL A 442 6.98 -22.14 -9.20
N ALA A 443 6.48 -22.83 -8.17
CA ALA A 443 7.23 -23.80 -7.38
C ALA A 443 6.31 -24.93 -6.90
N ILE A 444 6.87 -26.15 -6.79
CA ILE A 444 6.22 -27.33 -6.20
C ILE A 444 7.19 -27.93 -5.18
N GLU A 445 6.83 -27.85 -3.91
CA GLU A 445 7.64 -28.32 -2.76
C GLU A 445 7.00 -29.61 -2.19
N GLU A 446 7.74 -30.70 -1.91
CA GLU A 446 7.16 -31.76 -1.06
C GLU A 446 7.19 -31.33 0.40
N VAL A 447 6.06 -31.41 1.08
CA VAL A 447 5.93 -31.12 2.51
C VAL A 447 6.32 -32.38 3.31
N GLU A 448 7.62 -32.72 3.29
CA GLU A 448 8.13 -34.01 3.80
C GLU A 448 7.69 -34.35 5.23
N HIS A 449 7.51 -33.35 6.10
CA HIS A 449 7.08 -33.55 7.49
C HIS A 449 5.59 -33.92 7.64
N LEU A 450 4.80 -33.88 6.56
CA LEU A 450 3.42 -34.36 6.50
C LEU A 450 3.27 -35.68 5.71
N ARG A 451 4.40 -36.32 5.35
CA ARG A 451 4.41 -37.70 4.82
C ARG A 451 3.65 -38.63 5.75
N SER A 452 2.68 -39.34 5.19
CA SER A 452 1.77 -40.21 5.94
C SER A 452 1.48 -41.48 5.13
N PHE A 453 0.73 -42.40 5.72
CA PHE A 453 0.24 -43.59 5.05
C PHE A 453 -1.27 -43.69 5.25
N ALA A 454 -2.00 -44.10 4.21
CA ALA A 454 -3.41 -44.42 4.34
C ALA A 454 -3.61 -45.71 5.17
N PRO A 455 -4.81 -45.98 5.71
CA PRO A 455 -5.07 -47.16 6.56
C PRO A 455 -4.79 -48.52 5.90
N ASN A 456 -4.73 -48.56 4.56
CA ASN A 456 -4.37 -49.72 3.75
C ASN A 456 -2.85 -49.83 3.47
N GLY A 457 -2.01 -49.00 4.10
CA GLY A 457 -0.56 -49.01 3.96
C GLY A 457 -0.01 -48.24 2.75
N LEU A 458 -0.86 -47.61 1.92
CA LEU A 458 -0.40 -46.84 0.77
C LEU A 458 0.30 -45.54 1.19
N PRO A 459 1.49 -45.20 0.64
CA PRO A 459 2.17 -43.94 0.93
C PRO A 459 1.38 -42.74 0.42
N ASN A 460 1.28 -41.73 1.27
CA ASN A 460 0.69 -40.43 0.99
C ASN A 460 1.79 -39.36 0.95
N ARG A 461 1.89 -38.65 -0.17
CA ARG A 461 2.78 -37.50 -0.35
C ARG A 461 1.95 -36.23 -0.38
N ILE A 462 2.44 -35.16 0.23
CA ILE A 462 1.79 -33.86 0.19
C ILE A 462 2.68 -32.87 -0.56
N TYR A 463 2.21 -32.37 -1.70
CA TYR A 463 2.92 -31.38 -2.51
C TYR A 463 2.26 -30.01 -2.36
N ARG A 464 3.10 -29.01 -2.10
CA ARG A 464 2.72 -27.60 -1.92
C ARG A 464 2.99 -26.85 -3.21
N LEU A 465 1.91 -26.55 -3.92
CA LEU A 465 1.92 -25.79 -5.16
C LEU A 465 1.87 -24.29 -4.81
N THR A 466 2.89 -23.54 -5.23
CA THR A 466 2.91 -22.07 -5.09
C THR A 466 2.46 -21.43 -6.40
N TRP A 467 1.27 -20.84 -6.37
CA TRP A 467 0.63 -20.22 -7.52
C TRP A 467 0.94 -18.72 -7.59
N GLN A 468 1.39 -18.23 -8.75
CA GLN A 468 1.52 -16.80 -9.06
C GLN A 468 1.44 -16.53 -10.56
N ALA A 469 0.51 -15.65 -10.95
CA ALA A 469 0.42 -15.08 -12.30
C ALA A 469 0.98 -13.64 -12.32
N TRP A 470 1.52 -13.23 -13.48
CA TRP A 470 2.19 -11.95 -13.72
C TRP A 470 1.41 -11.03 -14.68
N ARG A 471 0.60 -11.58 -15.60
CA ARG A 471 -0.35 -10.79 -16.40
C ARG A 471 -1.71 -10.73 -15.73
N LYS A 472 -2.27 -11.91 -15.43
CA LYS A 472 -3.53 -12.01 -14.69
C LYS A 472 -3.27 -11.74 -13.20
N PRO A 473 -3.93 -10.76 -12.56
CA PRO A 473 -3.88 -10.64 -11.10
C PRO A 473 -4.66 -11.80 -10.49
N LEU A 474 -3.97 -12.62 -9.72
CA LEU A 474 -4.56 -13.80 -9.08
C LEU A 474 -5.26 -13.37 -7.78
N SER A 475 -6.58 -13.57 -7.69
CA SER A 475 -7.33 -13.41 -6.45
C SER A 475 -7.42 -14.75 -5.70
N LYS A 476 -7.76 -14.74 -4.40
CA LYS A 476 -7.93 -15.97 -3.62
C LYS A 476 -9.05 -16.84 -4.22
N ALA A 477 -10.16 -16.23 -4.66
CA ALA A 477 -11.26 -16.92 -5.30
C ALA A 477 -10.86 -17.55 -6.64
N LEU A 478 -10.12 -16.80 -7.48
CA LEU A 478 -9.61 -17.35 -8.75
C LEU A 478 -8.62 -18.49 -8.50
N CYS A 479 -7.68 -18.34 -7.57
CA CYS A 479 -6.72 -19.39 -7.22
C CYS A 479 -7.41 -20.68 -6.76
N ASN A 480 -8.42 -20.58 -5.89
CA ASN A 480 -9.22 -21.73 -5.46
C ASN A 480 -9.89 -22.43 -6.66
N MET A 481 -10.48 -21.69 -7.60
CA MET A 481 -11.12 -22.28 -8.80
C MET A 481 -10.09 -22.96 -9.70
N LEU A 482 -8.96 -22.31 -9.99
CA LEU A 482 -7.88 -22.89 -10.81
C LEU A 482 -7.27 -24.15 -10.17
N GLN A 483 -7.19 -24.18 -8.84
CA GLN A 483 -6.72 -25.34 -8.08
C GLN A 483 -7.72 -26.51 -8.13
N GLU A 484 -9.02 -26.26 -8.17
CA GLU A 484 -10.04 -27.32 -8.29
C GLU A 484 -10.20 -27.81 -9.73
N GLU A 485 -10.07 -26.93 -10.73
CA GLU A 485 -9.92 -27.36 -12.14
C GLU A 485 -8.70 -28.28 -12.31
N LEU A 486 -7.56 -27.94 -11.70
CA LEU A 486 -6.37 -28.80 -11.71
C LEU A 486 -6.64 -30.18 -11.05
N ARG A 487 -7.34 -30.22 -9.92
CA ARG A 487 -7.71 -31.49 -9.25
C ARG A 487 -8.61 -32.36 -10.12
N SER A 488 -9.60 -31.75 -10.77
CA SER A 488 -10.49 -32.44 -11.72
C SER A 488 -9.72 -33.02 -12.92
N LEU A 489 -8.79 -32.24 -13.49
CA LEU A 489 -7.92 -32.68 -14.59
C LEU A 489 -6.99 -33.83 -14.18
N ILE A 490 -6.35 -33.76 -13.01
CA ILE A 490 -5.51 -34.85 -12.48
C ILE A 490 -6.35 -36.12 -12.29
N THR A 491 -7.50 -36.01 -11.63
CA THR A 491 -8.42 -37.14 -11.38
C THR A 491 -8.88 -37.78 -12.69
N SER A 492 -9.31 -36.97 -13.67
CA SER A 492 -9.72 -37.46 -14.99
C SER A 492 -8.58 -38.15 -15.74
N ALA A 493 -7.36 -37.62 -15.68
CA ALA A 493 -6.20 -38.22 -16.33
C ALA A 493 -5.69 -39.49 -15.63
N VAL A 494 -5.86 -39.62 -14.31
CA VAL A 494 -5.62 -40.87 -13.57
C VAL A 494 -6.68 -41.91 -13.95
N LEU A 495 -7.96 -41.54 -13.94
CA LEU A 495 -9.05 -42.43 -14.37
C LEU A 495 -8.87 -42.89 -15.81
N GLN A 496 -8.56 -42.00 -16.77
CA GLN A 496 -8.27 -42.38 -18.15
C GLN A 496 -7.06 -43.32 -18.30
N ARG A 497 -6.06 -43.22 -17.41
CA ARG A 497 -4.91 -44.15 -17.40
C ARG A 497 -5.29 -45.52 -16.81
N LYS A 498 -6.24 -45.61 -15.88
CA LYS A 498 -6.81 -46.88 -15.39
C LYS A 498 -7.88 -47.48 -16.32
N LEU A 499 -8.60 -46.64 -17.08
CA LEU A 499 -9.70 -47.04 -17.98
C LEU A 499 -9.24 -47.50 -19.37
N LYS A 500 -7.94 -47.43 -19.71
CA LYS A 500 -7.39 -47.98 -20.96
C LYS A 500 -7.23 -49.51 -20.92
N ILE A 501 -8.26 -50.20 -20.44
CA ILE A 501 -8.38 -51.66 -20.44
C ILE A 501 -9.54 -52.02 -21.40
N SER A 502 -9.17 -52.55 -22.57
CA SER A 502 -10.04 -53.13 -23.60
C SER A 502 -11.22 -52.29 -24.09
N ASP A 503 -10.97 -51.44 -25.10
CA ASP A 503 -11.91 -51.31 -26.21
C ASP A 503 -11.89 -52.62 -27.03
N VAL A 504 -12.75 -53.57 -26.65
CA VAL A 504 -13.03 -54.77 -27.44
C VAL A 504 -14.55 -54.84 -27.67
N CYS A 505 -14.95 -54.94 -28.93
CA CYS A 505 -16.34 -54.77 -29.34
C CYS A 505 -17.25 -55.94 -28.91
N SER A 506 -18.54 -55.65 -28.79
CA SER A 506 -19.58 -56.47 -28.17
C SER A 506 -20.10 -57.65 -28.99
N SER A 507 -20.19 -58.83 -28.37
CA SER A 507 -21.28 -59.84 -28.51
C SER A 507 -20.96 -61.01 -27.53
N THR A 508 -21.85 -61.65 -26.77
CA THR A 508 -23.31 -61.91 -26.84
C THR A 508 -23.98 -62.03 -25.43
N LYS A 509 -25.32 -62.14 -25.36
CA LYS A 509 -26.10 -62.67 -24.21
C LYS A 509 -26.81 -63.98 -24.62
N PRO A 510 -27.08 -64.97 -23.73
CA PRO A 510 -28.29 -65.03 -22.86
C PRO A 510 -27.95 -65.18 -21.33
N ASN A 511 -28.80 -64.88 -20.33
CA ASN A 511 -30.15 -65.40 -19.93
C ASN A 511 -30.08 -66.84 -19.32
N ILE A 512 -30.63 -67.24 -18.13
CA ILE A 512 -31.98 -67.04 -17.52
C ILE A 512 -31.99 -67.18 -15.95
N GLU A 513 -32.78 -66.32 -15.28
CA GLU A 513 -33.66 -66.40 -14.06
C GLU A 513 -33.46 -67.32 -12.79
N THR A 514 -33.56 -66.68 -11.59
CA THR A 514 -34.25 -67.08 -10.31
C THR A 514 -33.92 -68.41 -9.56
N LYS A 515 -34.05 -68.60 -8.22
CA LYS A 515 -34.57 -67.89 -7.00
C LYS A 515 -33.94 -68.59 -5.73
N THR A 516 -34.24 -68.42 -4.41
CA THR A 516 -35.30 -67.74 -3.59
C THR A 516 -34.82 -67.43 -2.14
N GLU A 517 -35.40 -66.39 -1.51
CA GLU A 517 -35.76 -66.23 -0.06
C GLU A 517 -34.76 -66.27 1.14
N LYS A 518 -35.27 -65.82 2.31
CA LYS A 518 -34.63 -65.24 3.54
C LYS A 518 -35.27 -65.86 4.82
N PRO A 519 -34.98 -65.49 6.11
CA PRO A 519 -34.20 -64.38 6.70
C PRO A 519 -33.09 -64.87 7.69
N SER A 520 -32.40 -64.10 8.58
CA SER A 520 -32.66 -62.80 9.23
C SER A 520 -31.40 -62.00 9.68
N ALA A 521 -31.59 -60.69 9.91
CA ALA A 521 -30.84 -59.64 10.65
C ALA A 521 -29.33 -59.80 11.01
N GLY A 522 -28.46 -58.78 10.94
CA GLY A 522 -28.62 -57.34 10.60
C GLY A 522 -27.78 -56.44 11.55
N GLY A 523 -27.21 -55.29 11.16
CA GLY A 523 -27.13 -54.64 9.83
C GLY A 523 -26.29 -53.35 9.87
N GLU A 524 -25.85 -52.86 8.70
CA GLU A 524 -25.12 -51.61 8.46
C GLU A 524 -25.84 -50.77 7.38
N ALA A 525 -25.27 -49.58 7.08
CA ALA A 525 -25.20 -48.89 5.76
C ALA A 525 -25.71 -47.44 5.76
N ALA A 526 -25.39 -46.74 4.66
CA ALA A 526 -25.75 -45.35 4.35
C ALA A 526 -26.72 -45.30 3.15
N ASP A 527 -27.33 -44.14 2.92
CA ASP A 527 -28.22 -43.87 1.79
C ASP A 527 -27.75 -42.64 0.98
N GLU A 528 -27.72 -42.78 -0.35
CA GLU A 528 -27.81 -41.71 -1.35
C GLU A 528 -28.87 -42.10 -2.40
N ASP A 529 -29.29 -41.15 -3.24
CA ASP A 529 -30.35 -41.18 -4.27
C ASP A 529 -31.83 -41.06 -3.79
N PHE A 530 -32.81 -40.65 -4.63
CA PHE A 530 -32.92 -39.68 -5.75
C PHE A 530 -34.34 -39.79 -6.36
N ASP A 531 -35.03 -38.68 -6.65
CA ASP A 531 -36.38 -38.65 -7.28
C ASP A 531 -36.65 -37.27 -7.93
N LEU A 532 -37.59 -37.12 -8.87
CA LEU A 532 -37.50 -37.48 -10.29
C LEU A 532 -38.86 -37.18 -10.99
N PHE A 533 -39.99 -37.43 -10.33
CA PHE A 533 -41.34 -37.02 -10.78
C PHE A 533 -42.00 -36.02 -9.81
N GLY A 534 -42.75 -35.00 -10.24
CA GLY A 534 -43.11 -34.57 -11.60
C GLY A 534 -43.69 -33.14 -11.60
N SER A 535 -44.01 -32.60 -12.78
CA SER A 535 -44.39 -31.19 -12.99
C SER A 535 -45.89 -30.91 -13.09
N SER A 536 -46.32 -29.68 -12.71
CA SER A 536 -47.71 -29.13 -12.74
C SER A 536 -48.63 -29.73 -11.66
N ASP A 537 -49.32 -28.95 -10.83
CA ASP A 537 -50.29 -27.89 -11.21
C ASP A 537 -50.39 -26.73 -10.18
N GLU A 538 -51.37 -25.83 -10.34
CA GLU A 538 -51.58 -24.62 -9.52
C GLU A 538 -52.38 -24.83 -8.19
N GLU A 539 -52.52 -23.73 -7.42
CA GLU A 539 -53.38 -23.48 -6.24
C GLU A 539 -53.05 -24.07 -4.84
N ILE A 540 -52.66 -23.16 -3.93
CA ILE A 540 -53.00 -23.02 -2.49
C ILE A 540 -52.76 -24.20 -1.53
N ASP A 541 -51.85 -24.02 -0.56
CA ASP A 541 -52.08 -24.46 0.85
C ASP A 541 -51.06 -23.89 1.87
N GLU A 542 -51.36 -22.74 2.49
CA GLU A 542 -50.52 -22.13 3.54
C GLU A 542 -50.39 -23.02 4.79
N GLU A 543 -51.37 -23.89 5.04
CA GLU A 543 -51.40 -24.80 6.20
C GLU A 543 -50.31 -25.88 6.11
N LYS A 544 -49.93 -26.33 4.91
CA LYS A 544 -48.89 -27.34 4.71
C LYS A 544 -47.50 -26.83 5.11
N GLU A 545 -47.21 -25.53 4.91
CA GLU A 545 -45.95 -24.92 5.34
C GLU A 545 -45.91 -24.75 6.86
N ARG A 546 -47.00 -24.29 7.48
CA ARG A 546 -47.12 -24.26 8.95
C ARG A 546 -46.90 -25.63 9.59
N ILE A 547 -47.48 -26.70 9.04
CA ILE A 547 -47.29 -28.07 9.56
C ILE A 547 -45.83 -28.55 9.40
N LYS A 548 -45.12 -28.14 8.32
CA LYS A 548 -43.68 -28.38 8.18
C LYS A 548 -42.88 -27.62 9.25
N GLU A 549 -43.14 -26.33 9.43
CA GLU A 549 -42.46 -25.52 10.46
C GLU A 549 -42.70 -26.07 11.88
N GLU A 550 -43.93 -26.45 12.21
CA GLU A 550 -44.28 -26.95 13.53
C GLU A 550 -43.60 -28.30 13.80
N ARG A 551 -43.49 -29.17 12.79
CA ARG A 551 -42.68 -30.41 12.88
C ARG A 551 -41.19 -30.13 12.99
N LEU A 552 -40.64 -29.14 12.27
CA LEU A 552 -39.24 -28.72 12.38
C LEU A 552 -38.92 -28.17 13.77
N LYS A 553 -39.79 -27.29 14.32
CA LYS A 553 -39.68 -26.74 15.67
C LYS A 553 -39.80 -27.84 16.74
N ALA A 554 -40.71 -28.81 16.56
CA ALA A 554 -40.79 -29.99 17.42
C ALA A 554 -39.55 -30.91 17.33
N TYR A 555 -38.90 -31.00 16.16
CA TYR A 555 -37.64 -31.73 15.99
C TYR A 555 -36.46 -31.01 16.66
N ALA A 556 -36.39 -29.68 16.54
CA ALA A 556 -35.39 -28.85 17.22
C ALA A 556 -35.53 -28.96 18.75
N ALA A 557 -36.76 -28.86 19.28
CA ALA A 557 -37.03 -29.06 20.71
C ALA A 557 -36.63 -30.47 21.19
N LYS A 558 -36.89 -31.52 20.39
CA LYS A 558 -36.46 -32.89 20.70
C LYS A 558 -34.94 -33.12 20.56
N LYS A 559 -34.24 -32.33 19.73
CA LYS A 559 -32.76 -32.31 19.66
C LYS A 559 -32.15 -31.61 20.88
N ALA A 560 -32.78 -30.53 21.36
CA ALA A 560 -32.39 -29.83 22.58
C ALA A 560 -32.62 -30.65 23.87
N LEU A 561 -33.56 -31.62 23.86
CA LEU A 561 -33.86 -32.46 25.02
C LEU A 561 -32.92 -33.67 25.22
N LYS A 562 -31.69 -33.61 24.68
CA LYS A 562 -30.60 -34.55 25.00
C LYS A 562 -29.49 -33.81 25.76
N PRO A 563 -29.21 -34.13 27.04
CA PRO A 563 -28.12 -33.51 27.77
C PRO A 563 -26.77 -34.08 27.29
N ALA A 564 -26.25 -33.52 26.20
CA ALA A 564 -24.80 -33.49 25.99
C ALA A 564 -24.17 -32.64 27.10
N GLY A 565 -23.04 -33.06 27.64
CA GLY A 565 -22.29 -32.25 28.60
C GLY A 565 -21.75 -31.02 27.90
N VAL A 566 -22.35 -29.86 28.13
CA VAL A 566 -21.91 -28.58 27.55
C VAL A 566 -20.50 -28.30 28.07
N ALA A 567 -19.51 -28.38 27.19
CA ALA A 567 -18.14 -28.02 27.51
C ALA A 567 -18.07 -26.52 27.81
N LYS A 568 -17.44 -26.17 28.93
CA LYS A 568 -17.28 -24.77 29.35
C LYS A 568 -15.83 -24.43 29.57
N SER A 569 -15.49 -23.17 29.34
CA SER A 569 -14.15 -22.65 29.59
C SER A 569 -14.22 -21.39 30.44
N SER A 570 -13.40 -21.36 31.49
CA SER A 570 -13.14 -20.20 32.34
C SER A 570 -11.91 -19.47 31.81
N VAL A 571 -12.12 -18.24 31.33
CA VAL A 571 -11.11 -17.44 30.65
C VAL A 571 -10.87 -16.15 31.44
N ILE A 572 -9.61 -15.84 31.70
CA ILE A 572 -9.18 -14.61 32.38
C ILE A 572 -8.63 -13.66 31.33
N LEU A 573 -9.27 -12.50 31.17
CA LEU A 573 -8.91 -11.46 30.21
C LEU A 573 -8.28 -10.27 30.94
N ASP A 574 -7.15 -9.78 30.43
CA ASP A 574 -6.52 -8.52 30.84
C ASP A 574 -6.87 -7.44 29.81
N ILE A 575 -7.71 -6.48 30.22
CA ILE A 575 -8.17 -5.36 29.39
C ILE A 575 -7.33 -4.13 29.76
N LYS A 576 -6.57 -3.60 28.79
CA LYS A 576 -5.71 -2.43 28.96
C LYS A 576 -6.43 -1.17 28.48
N PRO A 577 -6.49 -0.09 29.28
CA PRO A 577 -6.97 1.21 28.81
C PRO A 577 -5.92 1.90 27.90
N TRP A 578 -6.29 3.01 27.26
CA TRP A 578 -5.37 3.82 26.47
C TRP A 578 -4.35 4.61 27.30
N ASP A 579 -4.80 5.27 28.37
CA ASP A 579 -3.96 6.10 29.26
C ASP A 579 -4.55 6.22 30.68
N ASP A 580 -3.86 6.88 31.62
CA ASP A 580 -4.29 6.97 33.02
C ASP A 580 -5.52 7.87 33.27
N GLU A 581 -5.85 8.78 32.35
CA GLU A 581 -7.11 9.55 32.34
C GLU A 581 -8.36 8.71 32.00
N THR A 582 -8.22 7.44 31.62
CA THR A 582 -9.36 6.60 31.16
C THR A 582 -10.27 6.16 32.32
N SER A 583 -11.59 6.38 32.19
CA SER A 583 -12.59 5.98 33.21
C SER A 583 -12.70 4.45 33.34
N MET A 584 -12.04 3.90 34.35
CA MET A 584 -12.01 2.44 34.60
C MET A 584 -13.38 1.87 35.00
N GLU A 585 -14.22 2.67 35.66
CA GLU A 585 -15.57 2.25 36.07
C GLU A 585 -16.52 2.16 34.87
N GLU A 586 -16.41 3.09 33.92
CA GLU A 586 -17.14 3.01 32.64
C GLU A 586 -16.65 1.83 31.79
N MET A 587 -15.34 1.57 31.75
CA MET A 587 -14.78 0.43 31.02
C MET A 587 -15.25 -0.91 31.62
N GLU A 588 -15.28 -1.08 32.95
CA GLU A 588 -15.83 -2.30 33.55
C GLU A 588 -17.34 -2.43 33.31
N LYS A 589 -18.09 -1.32 33.42
CA LYS A 589 -19.54 -1.30 33.15
C LYS A 589 -19.87 -1.64 31.69
N PHE A 590 -19.06 -1.16 30.74
CA PHE A 590 -19.17 -1.49 29.32
C PHE A 590 -18.94 -2.99 29.08
N VAL A 591 -17.83 -3.55 29.59
CA VAL A 591 -17.50 -4.97 29.40
C VAL A 591 -18.59 -5.87 30.00
N ARG A 592 -19.11 -5.53 31.19
CA ARG A 592 -20.22 -6.25 31.83
C ARG A 592 -21.56 -6.11 31.10
N GLY A 593 -21.72 -5.12 30.23
CA GLY A 593 -22.90 -4.91 29.39
C GLY A 593 -22.93 -5.76 28.11
N ILE A 594 -21.88 -6.52 27.81
CA ILE A 594 -21.84 -7.42 26.65
C ILE A 594 -22.58 -8.72 27.01
N GLU A 595 -23.81 -8.84 26.53
CA GLU A 595 -24.65 -10.04 26.65
C GLU A 595 -24.52 -10.92 25.39
N LYS A 596 -24.10 -12.19 25.56
CA LYS A 596 -24.12 -13.24 24.52
C LYS A 596 -24.65 -14.54 25.13
N GLU A 597 -25.37 -15.35 24.35
CA GLU A 597 -25.88 -16.63 24.85
C GLU A 597 -24.72 -17.58 25.20
N GLY A 598 -24.66 -18.04 26.45
CA GLY A 598 -23.57 -18.88 26.95
C GLY A 598 -22.37 -18.12 27.53
N LEU A 599 -22.40 -16.78 27.58
CA LEU A 599 -21.39 -15.95 28.24
C LEU A 599 -21.85 -15.56 29.65
N VAL A 600 -20.98 -15.73 30.66
CA VAL A 600 -21.22 -15.30 32.05
C VAL A 600 -20.02 -14.53 32.59
N TRP A 601 -20.22 -13.27 32.97
CA TRP A 601 -19.19 -12.42 33.58
C TRP A 601 -18.99 -12.71 35.07
N GLY A 602 -17.75 -12.90 35.48
CA GLY A 602 -17.34 -13.17 36.86
C GLY A 602 -16.77 -11.96 37.59
N GLY A 603 -15.86 -12.23 38.53
CA GLY A 603 -15.14 -11.20 39.28
C GLY A 603 -14.17 -10.41 38.41
N GLY A 604 -14.13 -9.09 38.61
CA GLY A 604 -13.11 -8.18 38.08
C GLY A 604 -12.19 -7.68 39.18
N LYS A 605 -10.95 -7.32 38.84
CA LYS A 605 -9.99 -6.63 39.73
C LYS A 605 -9.06 -5.73 38.92
N LEU A 606 -8.73 -4.57 39.48
CA LEU A 606 -7.78 -3.64 38.86
C LEU A 606 -6.34 -3.99 39.29
N ILE A 607 -5.45 -4.19 38.32
CA ILE A 607 -4.02 -4.45 38.56
C ILE A 607 -3.22 -3.24 38.07
N PRO A 608 -2.40 -2.58 38.92
CA PRO A 608 -1.49 -1.53 38.46
C PRO A 608 -0.39 -2.10 37.55
N LEU A 609 -0.04 -1.38 36.49
CA LEU A 609 1.06 -1.71 35.59
C LEU A 609 2.28 -0.85 35.90
N ALA A 610 2.26 0.41 35.44
CA ALA A 610 3.28 1.43 35.66
C ALA A 610 2.66 2.80 35.35
N TYR A 611 3.32 3.90 35.76
CA TYR A 611 2.95 5.28 35.39
C TYR A 611 1.46 5.62 35.59
N GLY A 612 0.87 5.25 36.73
CA GLY A 612 -0.56 5.49 37.03
C GLY A 612 -1.53 4.48 36.41
N ILE A 613 -1.22 3.98 35.21
CA ILE A 613 -2.07 3.08 34.42
C ILE A 613 -2.35 1.76 35.17
N LYS A 614 -3.63 1.38 35.18
CA LYS A 614 -4.16 0.11 35.72
C LYS A 614 -4.84 -0.67 34.59
N LYS A 615 -4.68 -1.98 34.56
CA LYS A 615 -5.49 -2.87 33.70
C LYS A 615 -6.64 -3.49 34.47
N LEU A 616 -7.75 -3.77 33.80
CA LEU A 616 -8.87 -4.53 34.33
C LEU A 616 -8.64 -6.01 34.03
N GLN A 617 -8.40 -6.82 35.06
CA GLN A 617 -8.38 -8.28 34.94
C GLN A 617 -9.77 -8.81 35.29
N ILE A 618 -10.48 -9.39 34.32
CA ILE A 618 -11.83 -9.91 34.49
C ILE A 618 -11.89 -11.40 34.12
N ILE A 619 -12.66 -12.17 34.88
CA ILE A 619 -12.94 -13.58 34.62
C ILE A 619 -14.27 -13.68 33.87
N CYS A 620 -14.34 -14.52 32.84
CA CYS A 620 -15.59 -14.92 32.20
C CYS A 620 -15.67 -16.44 32.08
N VAL A 621 -16.89 -16.97 32.01
CA VAL A 621 -17.18 -18.36 31.68
C VAL A 621 -17.96 -18.39 30.38
N ILE A 622 -17.51 -19.20 29.43
CA ILE A 622 -18.13 -19.40 28.12
C ILE A 622 -18.60 -20.85 27.92
N GLU A 623 -19.60 -21.04 27.08
CA GLU A 623 -19.97 -22.34 26.50
C GLU A 623 -19.22 -22.51 25.16
N ASP A 624 -18.31 -23.48 25.08
CA ASP A 624 -17.36 -23.65 23.97
C ASP A 624 -18.05 -23.78 22.59
N ASP A 625 -19.24 -24.41 22.57
CA ASP A 625 -20.04 -24.62 21.36
C ASP A 625 -20.78 -23.36 20.84
N LYS A 626 -20.77 -22.25 21.60
CA LYS A 626 -21.56 -21.04 21.31
C LYS A 626 -20.75 -19.75 21.26
N VAL A 627 -19.71 -19.62 22.08
CA VAL A 627 -18.97 -18.37 22.25
C VAL A 627 -17.48 -18.61 22.00
N SER A 628 -17.02 -18.22 20.81
CA SER A 628 -15.60 -18.08 20.50
C SER A 628 -14.96 -17.00 21.38
N VAL A 629 -13.75 -17.28 21.90
CA VAL A 629 -12.96 -16.33 22.69
C VAL A 629 -12.48 -15.18 21.79
N ASP A 630 -12.11 -15.47 20.55
CA ASP A 630 -11.62 -14.47 19.60
C ASP A 630 -12.75 -13.50 19.23
N ASP A 631 -13.97 -14.02 18.97
CA ASP A 631 -15.19 -13.23 18.72
C ASP A 631 -15.63 -12.39 19.94
N LEU A 632 -15.14 -12.70 21.14
CA LEU A 632 -15.36 -11.92 22.36
C LEU A 632 -14.29 -10.83 22.51
N ILE A 633 -13.02 -11.16 22.23
CA ILE A 633 -11.90 -10.21 22.21
C ILE A 633 -12.12 -9.12 21.15
N ASP A 634 -12.49 -9.51 19.93
CA ASP A 634 -12.81 -8.57 18.85
C ASP A 634 -13.97 -7.66 19.25
N HIS A 635 -15.06 -8.21 19.79
CA HIS A 635 -16.24 -7.42 20.19
C HIS A 635 -15.93 -6.43 21.34
N ILE A 636 -15.07 -6.78 22.30
CA ILE A 636 -14.61 -5.86 23.35
C ILE A 636 -13.70 -4.77 22.75
N THR A 637 -12.88 -5.12 21.75
CA THR A 637 -11.89 -4.21 21.16
C THR A 637 -12.49 -3.28 20.10
N GLU A 638 -13.53 -3.70 19.37
CA GLU A 638 -14.19 -2.89 18.34
C GLU A 638 -15.23 -1.92 18.92
N ASP A 639 -16.12 -2.37 19.80
CA ASP A 639 -17.13 -1.51 20.44
C ASP A 639 -16.54 -0.71 21.62
N GLY A 640 -15.52 -1.25 22.29
CA GLY A 640 -14.83 -0.59 23.41
C GLY A 640 -13.69 0.34 22.99
N ALA A 641 -13.48 0.57 21.68
CA ALA A 641 -12.26 1.15 21.09
C ALA A 641 -11.84 2.56 21.58
N ASP A 642 -12.74 3.30 22.24
CA ASP A 642 -12.42 4.59 22.86
C ASP A 642 -11.86 4.47 24.28
N TYR A 643 -12.14 3.38 24.98
CA TYR A 643 -11.60 3.07 26.32
C TYR A 643 -10.46 2.04 26.26
N VAL A 644 -10.63 0.98 25.44
CA VAL A 644 -9.76 -0.19 25.38
C VAL A 644 -8.67 -0.02 24.31
N GLN A 645 -7.41 -0.24 24.70
CA GLN A 645 -6.25 -0.32 23.83
C GLN A 645 -6.02 -1.73 23.29
N SER A 646 -6.10 -2.74 24.16
CA SER A 646 -5.95 -4.16 23.80
C SER A 646 -6.58 -5.07 24.87
N VAL A 647 -6.89 -6.30 24.48
CA VAL A 647 -7.28 -7.39 25.40
C VAL A 647 -6.28 -8.55 25.23
N ASP A 648 -5.70 -9.02 26.34
CA ASP A 648 -4.85 -10.22 26.35
C ASP A 648 -5.55 -11.38 27.09
N ILE A 649 -5.31 -12.62 26.67
CA ILE A 649 -5.68 -13.82 27.45
C ILE A 649 -4.58 -14.10 28.49
N VAL A 650 -4.94 -14.10 29.77
CA VAL A 650 -4.04 -14.37 30.91
C VAL A 650 -4.00 -15.85 31.23
N ALA A 651 -5.16 -16.50 31.21
CA ALA A 651 -5.33 -17.92 31.49
C ALA A 651 -6.60 -18.43 30.82
N PHE A 652 -6.56 -19.67 30.35
CA PHE A 652 -7.68 -20.39 29.74
C PHE A 652 -7.76 -21.77 30.40
N ASN A 653 -8.86 -22.05 31.10
CA ASN A 653 -9.07 -23.31 31.83
C ASN A 653 -10.39 -23.93 31.40
N LYS A 654 -10.40 -25.16 30.88
CA LYS A 654 -11.64 -25.93 30.66
C LYS A 654 -12.20 -26.41 32.01
N ILE A 655 -13.52 -26.39 32.17
CA ILE A 655 -14.26 -26.69 33.41
C ILE A 655 -15.48 -27.58 33.16
#